data_AF-A0A1Z5JPI0-F1
#
_entry.id   AF-A0A1Z5JPI0-F1
#
_cell.length_a   1.000
_cell.length_b   1.000
_cell.length_c   1.000
_cell.angle_alpha   90.00
_cell.angle_beta   90.00
_cell.angle_gamma   90.00
#
_symmetry.space_group_name_H-M   'P 1'
#
loop_
_entity.id
_entity.type
_entity.pdbx_description
1 polymer ?
#
loop_
_entity_poly.entity_id
_entity_poly.type
_entity_poly.pdbx_seq_one_letter_code
_entity_poly.pdbx_strand_id
1 'polypeptide(L)'
;MMPSFKMWITLVAGAFAIIHASSIEYTVLTRSLAQDALIEEGISEEIVSLPSNPSTECGIWLAPSTIPGAGLGMYAGRDFRKGDLLQEYGDVVIPIIDIESHAREYSPEKWNFLWDEYTWDAESLQMDHEGFGHVNVASPGFGAAANSFLGIFNVEEYSPMPYDETASLHRSKDPGLGGFSMYGNRLSVAKRDISAGQEFFVSYGENWFETRPQMKTVPLFKDLKRANQLFRSFRKLIQVDKEQGIPEEMAKELWDVFIRNNKFDGSRILGAFHHDDPNELEILKKMSLQSLRKLQSTRSLEWIEEHGTCGDHLKAGPSELAQAGRGAFASRFLPVDTVVAHVPLIHISDRGRLNMYQLETRSKQLRPSRSKGLLGQQILLNYCYGHGESTLLLCPYGPMVNYINHNATKANVRLRWADPQRGNHMPELLERSLEELDTNATAKLAFELVALRDIQAGEEIYLDYGEEWEQAWHGHLVKWQQQVKDHRDDLGNYTSARQLNADKRSRLYTEFDQIESPRYPANVEIKCEKLFLDNDDWEEFAANNTIDDYLRSHRDELLPCEIMRVERIDGQLRYTVVMKEPDPDDDSLLINHLEEHLPRQAIRFVDKPYTSDIFLTNAFRHDIRIPNEMFPQAWRNAIQTER
;
A
#
# COMPACT_ATOMS: atom_id res chain seq x y z
N MET A 1 5.33 23.46 -56.31
CA MET A 1 3.90 23.08 -56.28
C MET A 1 3.82 21.57 -56.14
N MET A 2 3.24 21.12 -55.03
CA MET A 2 2.88 19.72 -54.72
C MET A 2 2.10 19.10 -55.89
N PRO A 3 2.43 17.87 -56.33
CA PRO A 3 1.74 16.70 -55.79
C PRO A 3 2.60 15.42 -55.86
N SER A 4 3.25 15.03 -54.77
CA SER A 4 3.80 13.66 -54.63
C SER A 4 3.70 13.10 -53.21
N PHE A 5 3.44 13.96 -52.21
CA PHE A 5 3.38 13.54 -50.80
C PHE A 5 2.08 12.84 -50.40
N LYS A 6 0.98 13.02 -51.16
CA LYS A 6 -0.31 12.36 -50.88
C LYS A 6 -0.37 10.89 -51.34
N MET A 7 0.59 10.41 -52.13
CA MET A 7 0.53 9.04 -52.67
C MET A 7 1.19 8.00 -51.75
N TRP A 8 2.06 8.43 -50.83
CA TRP A 8 2.70 7.53 -49.85
C TRP A 8 1.85 7.29 -48.60
N ILE A 9 1.03 8.27 -48.19
CA ILE A 9 0.19 8.16 -46.99
C ILE A 9 -0.98 7.17 -47.17
N THR A 10 -1.43 6.92 -48.40
CA THR A 10 -2.53 5.99 -48.67
C THR A 10 -2.08 4.52 -48.75
N LEU A 11 -0.78 4.25 -48.97
CA LEU A 11 -0.23 2.89 -49.09
C LEU A 11 0.11 2.23 -47.74
N VAL A 12 0.36 3.03 -46.70
CA VAL A 12 0.63 2.50 -45.34
C VAL A 12 -0.66 2.18 -44.57
N ALA A 13 -1.78 2.82 -44.91
CA ALA A 13 -3.08 2.56 -44.27
C ALA A 13 -3.77 1.26 -44.74
N GLY A 14 -3.37 0.71 -45.89
CA GLY A 14 -3.99 -0.49 -46.50
C GLY A 14 -3.40 -1.83 -46.09
N ALA A 15 -2.26 -1.87 -45.41
CA ALA A 15 -1.56 -3.11 -45.05
C ALA A 15 -1.88 -3.63 -43.62
N PHE A 16 -2.76 -2.96 -42.88
CA PHE A 16 -3.11 -3.31 -41.49
C PHE A 16 -4.39 -4.14 -41.33
N ALA A 17 -5.03 -4.56 -42.43
CA ALA A 17 -6.11 -5.54 -42.39
C ALA A 17 -5.61 -6.84 -43.04
N ILE A 18 -5.65 -7.93 -42.27
CA ILE A 18 -5.27 -9.33 -42.56
C ILE A 18 -4.04 -9.74 -41.74
N ILE A 19 -4.30 -10.40 -40.60
CA ILE A 19 -3.78 -11.72 -40.21
C ILE A 19 -4.55 -12.12 -38.94
N HIS A 20 -5.46 -13.07 -39.10
CA HIS A 20 -6.02 -13.89 -38.02
C HIS A 20 -5.48 -15.31 -38.18
N ALA A 21 -5.28 -15.96 -37.04
CA ALA A 21 -5.11 -17.40 -36.84
C ALA A 21 -3.87 -18.08 -37.42
N SER A 22 -2.91 -18.41 -36.54
CA SER A 22 -2.24 -19.72 -36.57
C SER A 22 -1.70 -20.08 -35.18
N SER A 23 -2.31 -21.11 -34.60
CA SER A 23 -1.84 -21.90 -33.47
C SER A 23 -0.60 -22.71 -33.85
N ILE A 24 0.46 -22.67 -33.04
CA ILE A 24 1.55 -23.68 -33.11
C ILE A 24 1.96 -24.04 -31.68
N GLU A 25 2.03 -25.35 -31.46
CA GLU A 25 2.30 -26.10 -30.23
C GLU A 25 3.71 -25.85 -29.67
N TYR A 26 3.80 -25.91 -28.34
CA TYR A 26 5.05 -25.94 -27.59
C TYR A 26 5.68 -27.34 -27.66
N THR A 27 6.93 -27.44 -28.09
CA THR A 27 7.77 -28.60 -27.78
C THR A 27 8.97 -28.16 -26.95
N VAL A 28 9.00 -28.69 -25.73
CA VAL A 28 10.09 -28.57 -24.75
C VAL A 28 11.28 -29.40 -25.22
N LEU A 29 12.48 -28.80 -25.21
CA LEU A 29 13.74 -29.54 -25.27
C LEU A 29 14.72 -28.93 -24.27
N THR A 30 14.82 -29.62 -23.14
CA THR A 30 15.83 -29.46 -22.10
C THR A 30 17.19 -29.93 -22.62
N ARG A 31 18.23 -29.10 -22.49
CA ARG A 31 19.62 -29.56 -22.44
C ARG A 31 20.40 -28.76 -21.40
N SER A 32 20.79 -29.47 -20.35
CA SER A 32 21.79 -29.08 -19.38
C SER A 32 23.18 -29.06 -20.02
N LEU A 33 24.01 -28.06 -19.71
CA LEU A 33 25.46 -28.26 -19.62
C LEU A 33 26.01 -27.42 -18.46
N ALA A 34 26.52 -28.16 -17.47
CA ALA A 34 27.30 -27.68 -16.33
C ALA A 34 28.70 -27.24 -16.80
N GLN A 35 29.14 -26.08 -16.33
CA GLN A 35 30.34 -25.85 -15.49
C GLN A 35 31.64 -26.48 -15.99
N ASP A 36 32.59 -25.61 -16.34
CA ASP A 36 34.01 -25.81 -16.07
C ASP A 36 34.58 -24.50 -15.52
N ALA A 37 35.10 -24.58 -14.29
CA ALA A 37 35.82 -23.54 -13.58
C ALA A 37 37.32 -23.76 -13.79
N LEU A 38 38.04 -22.72 -14.18
CA LEU A 38 39.51 -22.68 -14.16
C LEU A 38 39.96 -21.71 -13.09
N ILE A 39 40.73 -22.26 -12.15
CA ILE A 39 41.44 -21.62 -11.06
C ILE A 39 42.77 -21.08 -11.62
N GLU A 40 43.08 -19.82 -11.39
CA GLU A 40 44.46 -19.34 -11.31
C GLU A 40 44.60 -18.38 -10.12
N GLU A 41 45.46 -18.79 -9.19
CA GLU A 41 45.94 -18.03 -8.04
C GLU A 41 47.06 -17.06 -8.47
N GLY A 42 47.15 -15.88 -7.84
CA GLY A 42 48.45 -15.22 -7.75
C GLY A 42 48.51 -13.73 -7.41
N ILE A 43 48.72 -13.45 -6.11
CA ILE A 43 49.65 -12.45 -5.55
C ILE A 43 49.17 -10.99 -5.37
N SER A 44 48.80 -10.73 -4.10
CA SER A 44 49.00 -9.57 -3.21
C SER A 44 49.57 -8.24 -3.71
N GLU A 45 48.84 -7.15 -3.42
CA GLU A 45 49.36 -5.95 -2.75
C GLU A 45 48.32 -5.44 -1.74
N GLU A 46 48.66 -5.45 -0.45
CA GLU A 46 47.85 -4.88 0.63
C GLU A 46 47.86 -3.34 0.55
N ILE A 47 46.76 -2.77 0.04
CA ILE A 47 46.35 -1.42 0.43
C ILE A 47 45.53 -1.58 1.70
N VAL A 48 46.10 -1.16 2.83
CA VAL A 48 45.39 -1.01 4.10
C VAL A 48 44.32 0.07 3.91
N SER A 49 43.15 -0.36 3.44
CA SER A 49 41.92 0.39 3.58
C SER A 49 41.47 0.24 5.03
N LEU A 50 41.29 1.38 5.71
CA LEU A 50 40.55 1.40 6.96
C LEU A 50 39.20 0.72 6.71
N PRO A 51 38.76 -0.22 7.56
CA PRO A 51 37.49 -0.89 7.35
C PRO A 51 36.39 0.16 7.39
N SER A 52 35.80 0.44 6.22
CA SER A 52 34.50 1.08 6.13
C SER A 52 33.55 0.23 6.96
N ASN A 53 33.09 0.80 8.07
CA ASN A 53 32.20 0.13 9.01
C ASN A 53 30.98 -0.39 8.22
N PRO A 54 30.69 -1.69 8.17
CA PRO A 54 29.55 -2.22 7.40
C PRO A 54 28.17 -1.81 7.96
N SER A 55 28.14 -0.89 8.94
CA SER A 55 26.97 -0.49 9.73
C SER A 55 26.38 0.88 9.35
N THR A 56 26.90 1.56 8.33
CA THR A 56 26.48 2.93 7.95
C THR A 56 25.76 3.04 6.61
N GLU A 57 25.69 1.99 5.79
CA GLU A 57 25.12 2.07 4.44
C GLU A 57 23.58 2.02 4.49
N CYS A 58 22.92 3.06 4.00
CA CYS A 58 21.47 3.14 3.94
C CYS A 58 20.96 2.25 2.81
N GLY A 59 20.08 1.29 3.10
CA GLY A 59 19.58 0.31 2.14
C GLY A 59 18.39 0.81 1.31
N ILE A 60 17.60 1.74 1.85
CA ILE A 60 16.45 2.36 1.17
C ILE A 60 16.56 3.86 1.29
N TRP A 61 16.40 4.58 0.18
CA TRP A 61 16.39 6.03 0.14
C TRP A 61 15.06 6.57 -0.34
N LEU A 62 14.64 7.74 0.14
CA LEU A 62 13.58 8.54 -0.44
C LEU A 62 14.18 9.75 -1.12
N ALA A 63 13.90 9.95 -2.42
CA ALA A 63 14.41 11.05 -3.22
C ALA A 63 13.43 11.39 -4.34
N PRO A 64 13.56 12.52 -5.06
CA PRO A 64 12.70 12.81 -6.21
C PRO A 64 12.70 11.67 -7.24
N SER A 65 11.50 11.22 -7.65
CA SER A 65 11.32 10.08 -8.55
C SER A 65 11.95 10.30 -9.94
N THR A 66 12.29 9.20 -10.61
CA THR A 66 12.67 9.22 -12.03
C THR A 66 11.46 9.40 -12.95
N ILE A 67 10.24 9.19 -12.45
CA ILE A 67 9.00 9.43 -13.18
C ILE A 67 8.66 10.94 -13.07
N PRO A 68 8.63 11.68 -14.19
CA PRO A 68 8.31 13.10 -14.16
C PRO A 68 6.93 13.36 -13.55
N GLY A 69 6.88 14.24 -12.54
CA GLY A 69 5.63 14.63 -11.88
C GLY A 69 5.08 13.63 -10.85
N ALA A 70 5.73 12.48 -10.65
CA ALA A 70 5.33 11.51 -9.62
C ALA A 70 5.69 11.95 -8.18
N GLY A 71 6.54 12.98 -8.04
CA GLY A 71 6.96 13.50 -6.75
C GLY A 71 8.10 12.68 -6.15
N LEU A 72 7.86 12.07 -5.00
CA LEU A 72 8.87 11.27 -4.28
C LEU A 72 8.93 9.85 -4.85
N GLY A 73 10.12 9.25 -4.88
CA GLY A 73 10.36 7.85 -5.20
C GLY A 73 11.24 7.20 -4.14
N MET A 74 11.23 5.86 -4.10
CA MET A 74 12.07 5.07 -3.21
C MET A 74 13.18 4.39 -4.00
N TYR A 75 14.41 4.38 -3.50
CA TYR A 75 15.58 3.85 -4.21
C TYR A 75 16.33 2.81 -3.40
N ALA A 76 16.87 1.81 -4.08
CA ALA A 76 17.79 0.84 -3.52
C ALA A 76 19.13 1.53 -3.22
N GLY A 77 19.55 1.60 -1.96
CA GLY A 77 20.89 2.08 -1.59
C GLY A 77 21.96 1.00 -1.66
N ARG A 78 21.56 -0.26 -1.82
CA ARG A 78 22.42 -1.43 -2.00
C ARG A 78 21.77 -2.42 -2.96
N ASP A 79 22.50 -3.47 -3.32
CA ASP A 79 21.92 -4.57 -4.08
C ASP A 79 20.95 -5.41 -3.23
N PHE A 80 19.84 -5.82 -3.83
CA PHE A 80 18.88 -6.78 -3.29
C PHE A 80 18.74 -7.94 -4.27
N ARG A 81 18.77 -9.17 -3.76
CA ARG A 81 18.49 -10.37 -4.54
C ARG A 81 17.00 -10.62 -4.61
N LYS A 82 16.55 -11.33 -5.65
CA LYS A 82 15.18 -11.83 -5.71
C LYS A 82 14.81 -12.57 -4.41
N GLY A 83 13.69 -12.20 -3.81
CA GLY A 83 13.18 -12.77 -2.57
C GLY A 83 13.67 -12.07 -1.31
N ASP A 84 14.61 -11.13 -1.41
CA ASP A 84 15.05 -10.36 -0.25
C ASP A 84 13.92 -9.47 0.27
N LEU A 85 13.75 -9.44 1.59
CA LEU A 85 12.94 -8.43 2.26
C LEU A 85 13.60 -7.06 2.09
N LEU A 86 12.82 -6.08 1.66
CA LEU A 86 13.31 -4.70 1.53
C LEU A 86 13.41 -4.03 2.90
N GLN A 87 12.49 -4.37 3.81
CA GLN A 87 12.52 -3.98 5.22
C GLN A 87 12.25 -5.20 6.10
N GLU A 88 12.87 -5.23 7.29
CA GLU A 88 12.69 -6.32 8.27
C GLU A 88 11.23 -6.41 8.76
N TYR A 89 10.57 -5.25 8.85
CA TYR A 89 9.15 -5.11 9.21
C TYR A 89 8.42 -4.33 8.13
N GLY A 90 7.15 -4.64 7.96
CA GLY A 90 6.28 -4.03 6.96
C GLY A 90 5.50 -2.81 7.47
N ASP A 91 4.81 -2.16 6.54
CA ASP A 91 4.01 -0.96 6.80
C ASP A 91 2.92 -1.25 7.84
N VAL A 92 2.57 -0.25 8.65
CA VAL A 92 1.29 -0.29 9.38
C VAL A 92 0.16 -0.20 8.34
N VAL A 93 -0.97 -0.84 8.62
CA VAL A 93 -2.08 -0.90 7.68
C VAL A 93 -3.29 -0.32 8.38
N ILE A 94 -3.84 0.78 7.88
CA ILE A 94 -4.83 1.61 8.60
C ILE A 94 -6.15 1.59 7.81
N PRO A 95 -7.22 0.98 8.33
CA PRO A 95 -8.51 0.98 7.64
C PRO A 95 -9.13 2.39 7.64
N ILE A 96 -9.70 2.76 6.50
CA ILE A 96 -10.51 3.96 6.28
C ILE A 96 -11.92 3.49 5.91
N ILE A 97 -12.85 3.60 6.85
CA ILE A 97 -14.06 2.78 6.87
C ILE A 97 -15.27 3.63 6.48
N ASP A 98 -15.95 3.26 5.40
CA ASP A 98 -17.20 3.90 4.94
C ASP A 98 -17.09 5.42 4.82
N ILE A 99 -15.90 5.94 4.51
CA ILE A 99 -15.60 7.38 4.60
C ILE A 99 -16.54 8.21 3.72
N GLU A 100 -16.87 7.71 2.54
CA GLU A 100 -17.83 8.34 1.65
C GLU A 100 -19.22 8.38 2.27
N SER A 101 -19.68 7.28 2.88
CA SER A 101 -20.98 7.22 3.55
C SER A 101 -21.07 8.21 4.71
N HIS A 102 -19.97 8.47 5.41
CA HIS A 102 -19.92 9.43 6.53
C HIS A 102 -19.82 10.89 6.06
N ALA A 103 -19.06 11.17 5.00
CA ALA A 103 -18.62 12.53 4.67
C ALA A 103 -19.15 13.10 3.33
N ARG A 104 -19.62 12.28 2.39
CA ARG A 104 -19.95 12.68 1.00
C ARG A 104 -21.26 13.44 0.82
N GLU A 105 -22.09 13.59 1.85
CA GLU A 105 -23.45 14.16 1.73
C GLU A 105 -23.50 15.66 1.38
N TYR A 106 -22.42 16.43 1.57
CA TYR A 106 -22.45 17.89 1.35
C TYR A 106 -22.35 18.32 -0.13
N SER A 107 -21.75 17.52 -1.01
CA SER A 107 -21.69 17.75 -2.48
C SER A 107 -20.92 16.61 -3.15
N PRO A 108 -21.58 15.70 -3.87
CA PRO A 108 -20.91 14.63 -4.61
C PRO A 108 -19.89 15.16 -5.63
N GLU A 109 -20.12 16.36 -6.16
CA GLU A 109 -19.24 17.04 -7.12
C GLU A 109 -18.07 17.79 -6.46
N LYS A 110 -18.01 17.83 -5.12
CA LYS A 110 -16.91 18.44 -4.33
C LYS A 110 -16.22 17.44 -3.40
N TRP A 111 -16.44 16.13 -3.59
CA TRP A 111 -15.65 15.14 -2.87
C TRP A 111 -14.23 15.15 -3.40
N ASN A 112 -13.32 15.73 -2.62
CA ASN A 112 -11.89 15.53 -2.79
C ASN A 112 -11.34 14.95 -1.49
N PHE A 113 -10.83 13.73 -1.54
CA PHE A 113 -10.15 13.11 -0.43
C PHE A 113 -8.83 12.57 -0.96
N LEU A 114 -7.75 13.34 -0.77
CA LEU A 114 -6.46 13.06 -1.40
C LEU A 114 -5.94 11.65 -1.12
N TRP A 115 -6.30 11.08 0.03
CA TRP A 115 -6.00 9.69 0.36
C TRP A 115 -6.49 8.67 -0.67
N ASP A 116 -7.54 8.96 -1.47
CA ASP A 116 -8.02 8.09 -2.56
C ASP A 116 -6.95 7.85 -3.65
N GLU A 117 -5.90 8.69 -3.72
CA GLU A 117 -4.74 8.49 -4.60
C GLU A 117 -3.60 7.68 -3.96
N TYR A 118 -3.69 7.37 -2.66
CA TYR A 118 -2.64 6.72 -1.86
C TYR A 118 -3.14 5.51 -1.05
N THR A 119 -4.40 5.11 -1.25
CA THR A 119 -5.01 3.95 -0.57
C THR A 119 -5.04 2.71 -1.43
N TRP A 120 -5.20 1.59 -0.75
CA TRP A 120 -5.37 0.27 -1.33
C TRP A 120 -6.78 -0.23 -1.07
N ASP A 121 -7.20 -1.16 -1.93
CA ASP A 121 -8.40 -1.92 -1.74
C ASP A 121 -8.30 -2.81 -0.48
N ALA A 122 -9.37 -2.81 0.33
CA ALA A 122 -9.40 -3.54 1.60
C ALA A 122 -9.60 -5.05 1.43
N GLU A 123 -10.23 -5.50 0.35
CA GLU A 123 -10.42 -6.92 0.06
C GLU A 123 -9.05 -7.60 -0.13
N SER A 124 -8.18 -6.98 -0.92
CA SER A 124 -6.79 -7.40 -1.15
C SER A 124 -5.96 -7.53 0.14
N LEU A 125 -6.38 -6.83 1.21
CA LEU A 125 -5.72 -6.83 2.52
C LEU A 125 -6.56 -7.50 3.63
N GLN A 126 -7.71 -8.11 3.29
CA GLN A 126 -8.63 -8.81 4.20
C GLN A 126 -9.19 -7.91 5.30
N MET A 127 -9.62 -6.70 4.94
CA MET A 127 -10.14 -5.67 5.85
C MET A 127 -11.50 -5.12 5.41
N ASP A 128 -12.04 -5.63 4.31
CA ASP A 128 -13.35 -5.30 3.75
C ASP A 128 -14.49 -5.47 4.76
N HIS A 129 -14.39 -6.48 5.62
CA HIS A 129 -15.38 -6.81 6.66
C HIS A 129 -15.52 -5.77 7.78
N GLU A 130 -14.60 -4.82 7.92
CA GLU A 130 -14.68 -3.82 9.00
C GLU A 130 -15.83 -2.81 8.79
N GLY A 131 -16.26 -2.59 7.55
CA GLY A 131 -17.30 -1.62 7.16
C GLY A 131 -18.59 -2.26 6.65
N PHE A 132 -19.65 -1.45 6.54
CA PHE A 132 -20.90 -1.89 5.89
C PHE A 132 -20.89 -1.67 4.38
N GLY A 133 -20.05 -0.76 3.90
CA GLY A 133 -19.87 -0.40 2.50
C GLY A 133 -18.40 -0.41 2.13
N HIS A 134 -17.91 0.70 1.59
CA HIS A 134 -16.56 0.77 1.04
C HIS A 134 -15.50 1.02 2.12
N VAL A 135 -14.54 0.09 2.23
CA VAL A 135 -13.35 0.23 3.08
C VAL A 135 -12.13 0.44 2.18
N ASN A 136 -11.40 1.51 2.45
CA ASN A 136 -10.08 1.79 1.87
C ASN A 136 -9.00 1.51 2.91
N VAL A 137 -7.75 1.36 2.47
CA VAL A 137 -6.63 1.08 3.37
C VAL A 137 -5.46 2.01 3.12
N ALA A 138 -5.08 2.76 4.14
CA ALA A 138 -3.82 3.51 4.14
C ALA A 138 -2.66 2.59 4.55
N SER A 139 -1.62 2.51 3.72
CA SER A 139 -0.40 1.75 3.97
C SER A 139 0.82 2.67 3.88
N PRO A 140 1.07 3.49 4.92
CA PRO A 140 2.20 4.42 4.92
C PRO A 140 3.54 3.66 4.94
N GLY A 141 4.42 3.98 3.99
CA GLY A 141 5.63 3.23 3.68
C GLY A 141 5.67 2.81 2.22
N PHE A 142 6.03 1.56 1.91
CA PHE A 142 6.08 1.11 0.51
C PHE A 142 4.73 1.24 -0.19
N GLY A 143 3.63 0.98 0.51
CA GLY A 143 2.29 1.05 -0.06
C GLY A 143 1.91 2.45 -0.57
N ALA A 144 2.49 3.52 -0.03
CA ALA A 144 2.13 4.90 -0.42
C ALA A 144 3.30 5.72 -0.99
N ALA A 145 4.55 5.38 -0.65
CA ALA A 145 5.74 6.13 -1.07
C ALA A 145 6.44 5.54 -2.29
N ALA A 146 6.27 4.24 -2.59
CA ALA A 146 6.81 3.65 -3.81
C ALA A 146 5.89 3.94 -5.00
N ASN A 147 6.47 4.39 -6.11
CA ASN A 147 5.72 4.64 -7.34
C ASN A 147 5.37 3.33 -8.07
N SER A 148 4.53 3.42 -9.10
CA SER A 148 4.23 2.29 -9.98
C SER A 148 4.70 2.53 -11.40
N PHE A 149 5.39 1.51 -11.93
CA PHE A 149 5.69 1.39 -13.35
C PHE A 149 5.52 -0.07 -13.76
N LEU A 150 4.29 -0.45 -14.12
CA LEU A 150 3.88 -1.84 -14.37
C LEU A 150 4.77 -2.60 -15.36
N GLY A 151 5.38 -1.93 -16.34
CA GLY A 151 6.28 -2.56 -17.30
C GLY A 151 7.64 -3.01 -16.73
N ILE A 152 8.08 -2.44 -15.60
CA ILE A 152 9.42 -2.70 -15.02
C ILE A 152 9.43 -2.89 -13.50
N PHE A 153 8.26 -2.94 -12.87
CA PHE A 153 8.12 -3.08 -11.43
C PHE A 153 8.97 -4.22 -10.86
N ASN A 154 9.54 -3.99 -9.70
CA ASN A 154 10.58 -4.81 -9.09
C ASN A 154 10.32 -5.13 -7.63
N VAL A 155 9.24 -4.60 -7.05
CA VAL A 155 8.79 -4.92 -5.70
C VAL A 155 7.48 -5.69 -5.76
N GLU A 156 7.40 -6.77 -5.00
CA GLU A 156 6.17 -7.49 -4.69
C GLU A 156 5.79 -7.19 -3.24
N GLU A 157 4.53 -6.87 -3.03
CA GLU A 157 3.99 -6.61 -1.70
C GLU A 157 3.10 -7.76 -1.29
N TYR A 158 3.24 -8.16 -0.04
CA TYR A 158 2.43 -9.20 0.57
C TYR A 158 1.89 -8.70 1.89
N SER A 159 0.62 -8.96 2.15
CA SER A 159 0.07 -8.87 3.50
C SER A 159 0.34 -10.20 4.20
N PRO A 160 1.37 -10.36 5.05
CA PRO A 160 1.41 -11.51 5.92
C PRO A 160 0.15 -11.52 6.79
N MET A 161 -0.42 -12.71 7.00
CA MET A 161 -1.55 -12.96 7.89
C MET A 161 -1.46 -12.13 9.19
N PRO A 162 -2.57 -11.67 9.77
CA PRO A 162 -2.58 -10.62 10.80
C PRO A 162 -1.55 -10.91 11.87
N TYR A 163 -0.46 -10.14 11.87
CA TYR A 163 0.44 -10.08 13.01
C TYR A 163 -0.36 -9.53 14.19
N ASP A 164 -0.07 -10.00 15.39
CA ASP A 164 -0.69 -9.43 16.59
C ASP A 164 -0.14 -8.02 16.88
N GLU A 165 -0.60 -7.04 16.10
CA GLU A 165 -0.31 -5.62 16.33
C GLU A 165 -0.89 -5.14 17.65
N THR A 166 -1.92 -5.82 18.18
CA THR A 166 -2.49 -5.52 19.50
C THR A 166 -1.55 -5.83 20.66
N ALA A 167 -0.40 -6.46 20.43
CA ALA A 167 0.57 -6.82 21.47
C ALA A 167 -0.07 -7.51 22.68
N SER A 168 -1.08 -8.35 22.43
CA SER A 168 -1.89 -9.03 23.44
C SER A 168 -2.69 -8.13 24.41
N LEU A 169 -2.94 -6.88 24.04
CA LEU A 169 -3.85 -5.99 24.78
C LEU A 169 -5.31 -6.47 24.70
N HIS A 170 -6.09 -6.20 25.75
CA HIS A 170 -7.48 -6.63 25.87
C HIS A 170 -8.39 -5.49 26.33
N ARG A 171 -9.57 -5.33 25.70
CA ARG A 171 -10.49 -4.19 25.93
C ARG A 171 -10.95 -4.01 27.37
N SER A 172 -10.96 -5.08 28.16
CA SER A 172 -11.32 -5.02 29.60
C SER A 172 -10.17 -4.63 30.54
N LYS A 173 -8.94 -4.52 30.03
CA LYS A 173 -7.71 -4.31 30.81
C LYS A 173 -6.87 -3.14 30.32
N ASP A 174 -6.91 -2.87 29.03
CA ASP A 174 -5.94 -2.02 28.36
C ASP A 174 -6.60 -0.80 27.72
N PRO A 175 -6.41 0.41 28.28
CA PRO A 175 -6.97 1.65 27.72
C PRO A 175 -6.40 2.05 26.36
N GLY A 176 -5.25 1.52 25.94
CA GLY A 176 -4.67 1.79 24.63
C GLY A 176 -5.38 1.08 23.48
N LEU A 177 -6.14 0.02 23.77
CA LEU A 177 -6.75 -0.80 22.73
C LEU A 177 -7.79 -0.01 21.91
N GLY A 178 -7.77 -0.24 20.60
CA GLY A 178 -8.55 0.53 19.63
C GLY A 178 -7.93 1.88 19.28
N GLY A 179 -6.91 2.35 20.01
CA GLY A 179 -6.17 3.60 19.76
C GLY A 179 -5.08 3.51 18.67
N PHE A 180 -4.81 2.31 18.16
CA PHE A 180 -3.89 2.07 17.06
C PHE A 180 -4.42 0.91 16.20
N SER A 181 -3.98 0.83 14.95
CA SER A 181 -4.46 -0.18 14.02
C SER A 181 -4.05 -1.58 14.48
N MET A 182 -5.00 -2.51 14.42
CA MET A 182 -4.75 -3.94 14.66
C MET A 182 -4.14 -4.63 13.44
N TYR A 183 -4.04 -3.92 12.31
CA TYR A 183 -3.51 -4.38 11.06
C TYR A 183 -2.14 -3.75 10.80
N GLY A 184 -1.21 -4.54 10.28
CA GLY A 184 0.14 -4.08 10.07
C GLY A 184 1.01 -5.13 9.43
N ASN A 185 2.30 -4.79 9.34
CA ASN A 185 3.34 -5.62 8.77
C ASN A 185 3.14 -5.97 7.29
N ARG A 186 2.59 -5.07 6.46
CA ARG A 186 2.57 -5.29 4.99
C ARG A 186 3.99 -5.26 4.44
N LEU A 187 4.51 -6.43 4.03
CA LEU A 187 5.90 -6.62 3.65
C LEU A 187 6.13 -6.32 2.18
N SER A 188 7.31 -5.78 1.88
CA SER A 188 7.82 -5.58 0.53
C SER A 188 9.03 -6.45 0.27
N VAL A 189 9.02 -7.16 -0.86
CA VAL A 189 10.02 -8.14 -1.27
C VAL A 189 10.53 -7.81 -2.67
N ALA A 190 11.82 -8.01 -2.89
CA ALA A 190 12.41 -7.89 -4.22
C ALA A 190 11.88 -8.98 -5.17
N LYS A 191 11.11 -8.61 -6.19
CA LYS A 191 10.57 -9.51 -7.23
C LYS A 191 11.64 -10.14 -8.10
N ARG A 192 12.77 -9.44 -8.24
CA ARG A 192 13.94 -9.78 -9.05
C ARG A 192 15.16 -9.16 -8.37
N ASP A 193 16.35 -9.45 -8.88
CA ASP A 193 17.53 -8.71 -8.46
C ASP A 193 17.35 -7.20 -8.78
N ILE A 194 17.66 -6.37 -7.79
CA ILE A 194 17.59 -4.91 -7.82
C ILE A 194 18.97 -4.40 -7.50
N SER A 195 19.59 -3.73 -8.45
CA SER A 195 20.90 -3.11 -8.23
C SER A 195 20.77 -1.83 -7.43
N ALA A 196 21.81 -1.49 -6.67
CA ALA A 196 21.96 -0.19 -6.03
C ALA A 196 21.70 0.94 -7.05
N GLY A 197 20.99 1.97 -6.61
CA GLY A 197 20.54 3.10 -7.41
C GLY A 197 19.22 2.91 -8.15
N GLN A 198 18.69 1.68 -8.27
CA GLN A 198 17.40 1.45 -8.94
C GLN A 198 16.24 1.97 -8.09
N GLU A 199 15.28 2.63 -8.75
CA GLU A 199 14.00 2.97 -8.12
C GLU A 199 13.18 1.70 -7.86
N PHE A 200 12.55 1.66 -6.70
CA PHE A 200 11.56 0.67 -6.31
C PHE A 200 10.21 1.04 -6.93
N PHE A 201 9.64 0.09 -7.62
CA PHE A 201 8.32 0.19 -8.22
C PHE A 201 7.45 -0.98 -7.77
N VAL A 202 6.28 -0.64 -7.25
CA VAL A 202 5.21 -1.58 -6.88
C VAL A 202 4.16 -1.66 -8.00
N SER A 203 3.21 -2.58 -7.89
CA SER A 203 2.12 -2.71 -8.85
C SER A 203 0.82 -2.19 -8.27
N TYR A 204 0.30 -1.08 -8.80
CA TYR A 204 -1.05 -0.59 -8.48
C TYR A 204 -2.18 -1.36 -9.20
N GLY A 205 -1.83 -2.29 -10.09
CA GLY A 205 -2.79 -2.98 -10.97
C GLY A 205 -3.21 -2.14 -12.19
N GLU A 206 -3.65 -2.80 -13.27
CA GLU A 206 -4.05 -2.11 -14.50
C GLU A 206 -5.28 -1.22 -14.29
N ASN A 207 -6.26 -1.70 -13.51
CA ASN A 207 -7.51 -1.00 -13.23
C ASN A 207 -7.28 0.41 -12.63
N TRP A 208 -6.27 0.57 -11.76
CA TRP A 208 -5.93 1.87 -11.18
C TRP A 208 -5.59 2.92 -12.25
N PHE A 209 -4.86 2.52 -13.29
CA PHE A 209 -4.49 3.39 -14.41
C PHE A 209 -5.60 3.54 -15.46
N GLU A 210 -6.49 2.57 -15.60
CA GLU A 210 -7.58 2.59 -16.57
C GLU A 210 -8.75 3.45 -16.13
N THR A 211 -9.03 3.50 -14.83
CA THR A 211 -10.07 4.32 -14.22
C THR A 211 -9.73 5.81 -14.15
N ARG A 212 -8.48 6.19 -14.46
CA ARG A 212 -7.96 7.58 -14.40
C ARG A 212 -7.70 8.14 -15.80
N PRO A 213 -8.57 9.01 -16.35
CA PRO A 213 -8.44 9.54 -17.71
C PRO A 213 -7.12 10.25 -17.99
N GLN A 214 -6.55 10.92 -16.99
CA GLN A 214 -5.26 11.60 -17.06
C GLN A 214 -4.07 10.64 -17.24
N MET A 215 -4.24 9.36 -16.90
CA MET A 215 -3.21 8.31 -16.99
C MET A 215 -3.34 7.44 -18.25
N LYS A 216 -4.20 7.81 -19.20
CA LYS A 216 -4.52 7.00 -20.40
C LYS A 216 -3.32 6.63 -21.28
N THR A 217 -2.23 7.39 -21.21
CA THR A 217 -1.01 7.18 -22.02
C THR A 217 0.07 6.38 -21.29
N VAL A 218 -0.09 6.14 -19.99
CA VAL A 218 0.90 5.43 -19.17
C VAL A 218 0.94 3.95 -19.57
N PRO A 219 2.11 3.34 -19.86
CA PRO A 219 2.18 1.94 -20.28
C PRO A 219 1.76 0.94 -19.19
N LEU A 220 0.99 -0.09 -19.57
CA LEU A 220 0.65 -1.24 -18.70
C LEU A 220 1.62 -2.43 -18.90
N PHE A 221 1.31 -3.59 -18.31
CA PHE A 221 2.22 -4.75 -18.25
C PHE A 221 2.74 -5.19 -19.61
N LYS A 222 1.87 -5.21 -20.62
CA LYS A 222 2.20 -5.73 -21.97
C LYS A 222 2.67 -4.64 -22.92
N ASP A 223 2.53 -3.37 -22.57
CA ASP A 223 2.68 -2.27 -23.52
C ASP A 223 4.14 -2.00 -23.87
N LEU A 224 5.08 -2.09 -22.92
CA LEU A 224 6.51 -1.97 -23.25
C LEU A 224 6.97 -3.07 -24.24
N LYS A 225 6.45 -4.29 -24.09
CA LYS A 225 6.74 -5.41 -25.00
C LYS A 225 6.15 -5.15 -26.39
N ARG A 226 4.90 -4.68 -26.46
CA ARG A 226 4.21 -4.31 -27.71
C ARG A 226 4.89 -3.11 -28.41
N ALA A 227 5.30 -2.11 -27.66
CA ALA A 227 6.04 -0.95 -28.15
C ALA A 227 7.39 -1.38 -28.74
N ASN A 228 8.11 -2.26 -28.05
CA ASN A 228 9.35 -2.82 -28.58
C ASN A 228 9.13 -3.66 -29.86
N GLN A 229 8.00 -4.38 -29.97
CA GLN A 229 7.62 -5.07 -31.21
C GLN A 229 7.30 -4.07 -32.33
N LEU A 230 6.59 -2.98 -32.05
CA LEU A 230 6.28 -1.91 -32.99
C LEU A 230 7.57 -1.29 -33.55
N PHE A 231 8.53 -0.95 -32.68
CA PHE A 231 9.83 -0.43 -33.11
C PHE A 231 10.58 -1.43 -34.01
N ARG A 232 10.58 -2.72 -33.67
CA ARG A 232 11.20 -3.76 -34.53
C ARG A 232 10.52 -3.88 -35.89
N SER A 233 9.20 -3.79 -35.95
CA SER A 233 8.45 -3.81 -37.21
C SER A 233 8.77 -2.59 -38.07
N PHE A 234 8.84 -1.40 -37.46
CA PHE A 234 9.29 -0.19 -38.14
C PHE A 234 10.70 -0.34 -38.71
N ARG A 235 11.65 -0.84 -37.91
CA ARG A 235 13.02 -1.10 -38.38
C ARG A 235 13.08 -2.07 -39.55
N LYS A 236 12.26 -3.12 -39.54
CA LYS A 236 12.17 -4.06 -40.66
C LYS A 236 11.68 -3.35 -41.92
N LEU A 237 10.63 -2.53 -41.82
CA LEU A 237 10.05 -1.80 -42.96
C LEU A 237 11.06 -0.85 -43.62
N ILE A 238 11.83 -0.10 -42.84
CA ILE A 238 12.84 0.83 -43.39
C ILE A 238 14.10 0.11 -43.93
N GLN A 239 14.29 -1.17 -43.57
CA GLN A 239 15.41 -2.01 -44.01
C GLN A 239 15.09 -2.91 -45.22
N VAL A 240 13.89 -2.84 -45.80
CA VAL A 240 13.43 -3.78 -46.84
C VAL A 240 14.24 -3.71 -48.15
N ASP A 241 15.14 -2.74 -48.32
CA ASP A 241 16.05 -2.74 -49.47
C ASP A 241 17.45 -2.22 -49.10
N LYS A 242 18.49 -3.05 -49.23
CA LYS A 242 19.88 -2.63 -48.91
C LYS A 242 20.49 -1.74 -50.00
N GLU A 243 19.90 -1.72 -51.20
CA GLU A 243 20.37 -0.90 -52.32
C GLU A 243 19.54 0.38 -52.51
N GLN A 244 18.33 0.47 -51.92
CA GLN A 244 17.42 1.64 -51.99
C GLN A 244 16.83 2.07 -50.64
N GLY A 245 17.42 1.63 -49.53
CA GLY A 245 16.91 1.87 -48.17
C GLY A 245 16.74 3.35 -47.85
N ILE A 246 15.79 3.65 -46.97
CA ILE A 246 15.53 5.01 -46.52
C ILE A 246 16.77 5.51 -45.75
N PRO A 247 17.35 6.67 -46.12
CA PRO A 247 18.44 7.27 -45.36
C PRO A 247 18.10 7.38 -43.87
N GLU A 248 19.07 7.16 -42.99
CA GLU A 248 18.83 7.10 -41.53
C GLU A 248 18.14 8.36 -40.98
N GLU A 249 18.51 9.54 -41.48
CA GLU A 249 17.87 10.81 -41.12
C GLU A 249 16.38 10.84 -41.48
N MET A 250 16.04 10.34 -42.67
CA MET A 250 14.64 10.25 -43.12
C MET A 250 13.87 9.17 -42.33
N ALA A 251 14.53 8.08 -41.95
CA ALA A 251 13.94 7.08 -41.07
C ALA A 251 13.65 7.66 -39.67
N LYS A 252 14.56 8.48 -39.13
CA LYS A 252 14.36 9.20 -37.87
C LYS A 252 13.20 10.19 -37.97
N GLU A 253 13.13 10.98 -39.03
CA GLU A 253 12.00 11.90 -39.27
C GLU A 253 10.67 11.14 -39.41
N LEU A 254 10.64 10.02 -40.14
CA LEU A 254 9.45 9.19 -40.28
C LEU A 254 9.01 8.59 -38.95
N TRP A 255 9.96 8.15 -38.11
CA TRP A 255 9.66 7.68 -36.77
C TRP A 255 9.10 8.79 -35.89
N ASP A 256 9.73 9.96 -35.89
CA ASP A 256 9.29 11.10 -35.09
C ASP A 256 7.90 11.56 -35.52
N VAL A 257 7.58 11.61 -36.82
CA VAL A 257 6.23 11.89 -37.32
C VAL A 257 5.26 10.79 -36.91
N PHE A 258 5.63 9.52 -37.04
CA PHE A 258 4.76 8.40 -36.67
C PHE A 258 4.44 8.39 -35.17
N ILE A 259 5.40 8.72 -34.33
CA ILE A 259 5.25 8.67 -32.88
C ILE A 259 4.68 9.97 -32.30
N ARG A 260 5.03 11.16 -32.83
CA ARG A 260 4.53 12.46 -32.35
C ARG A 260 3.26 12.95 -33.04
N ASN A 261 3.12 12.70 -34.34
CA ASN A 261 2.04 13.23 -35.18
C ASN A 261 1.09 12.12 -35.66
N ASN A 262 0.78 11.16 -34.79
CA ASN A 262 -0.26 10.18 -35.06
C ASN A 262 -1.61 10.63 -34.52
N LYS A 263 -2.66 9.92 -34.96
CA LYS A 263 -4.04 10.12 -34.51
C LYS A 263 -4.40 9.36 -33.23
N PHE A 264 -3.41 8.79 -32.54
CA PHE A 264 -3.59 7.86 -31.42
C PHE A 264 -3.11 8.47 -30.11
N ASP A 265 -3.54 9.71 -29.81
CA ASP A 265 -3.16 10.53 -28.65
C ASP A 265 -3.49 9.91 -27.27
N GLY A 266 -4.09 8.72 -27.24
CA GLY A 266 -4.34 7.92 -26.03
C GLY A 266 -3.68 6.54 -26.06
N SER A 267 -2.79 6.27 -27.00
CA SER A 267 -2.15 4.96 -27.12
C SER A 267 -1.06 4.79 -26.06
N ARG A 268 -1.26 3.84 -25.14
CA ARG A 268 -0.26 3.41 -24.16
C ARG A 268 1.00 2.84 -24.80
N ILE A 269 0.87 2.21 -25.98
CA ILE A 269 2.00 1.67 -26.75
C ILE A 269 2.88 2.81 -27.28
N LEU A 270 2.27 3.90 -27.75
CA LEU A 270 3.02 5.06 -28.24
C LEU A 270 3.55 5.90 -27.09
N GLY A 271 2.74 6.08 -26.03
CA GLY A 271 3.16 6.74 -24.79
C GLY A 271 4.30 6.02 -24.04
N ALA A 272 4.63 4.80 -24.43
CA ALA A 272 5.80 4.08 -23.92
C ALA A 272 7.15 4.66 -24.38
N PHE A 273 7.18 5.49 -25.43
CA PHE A 273 8.38 6.14 -25.95
C PHE A 273 8.57 7.53 -25.34
N HIS A 274 9.81 7.93 -25.04
CA HIS A 274 10.15 9.27 -24.56
C HIS A 274 10.47 10.11 -25.79
N HIS A 275 9.43 10.70 -26.37
CA HIS A 275 9.54 11.41 -27.64
C HIS A 275 10.61 12.49 -27.63
N ASP A 276 10.81 13.14 -26.47
CA ASP A 276 11.74 14.25 -26.29
C ASP A 276 13.20 13.83 -26.04
N ASP A 277 13.48 12.53 -25.95
CA ASP A 277 14.86 12.03 -25.93
C ASP A 277 15.35 11.79 -27.37
N PRO A 278 16.20 12.68 -27.93
CA PRO A 278 16.66 12.58 -29.31
C PRO A 278 17.56 11.36 -29.57
N ASN A 279 18.03 10.69 -28.50
CA ASN A 279 18.93 9.55 -28.55
C ASN A 279 18.22 8.22 -28.33
N GLU A 280 16.94 8.22 -27.91
CA GLU A 280 16.20 7.00 -27.59
C GLU A 280 16.22 6.01 -28.76
N LEU A 281 16.01 6.49 -29.99
CA LEU A 281 16.02 5.64 -31.19
C LEU A 281 17.33 4.87 -31.34
N GLU A 282 18.47 5.54 -31.16
CA GLU A 282 19.80 4.92 -31.27
C GLU A 282 20.04 3.89 -30.17
N ILE A 283 19.53 4.16 -28.96
CA ILE A 283 19.66 3.24 -27.83
C ILE A 283 18.79 2.00 -28.05
N LEU A 284 17.58 2.16 -28.58
CA LEU A 284 16.68 1.05 -28.90
C LEU A 284 17.24 0.12 -29.99
N LYS A 285 18.21 0.56 -30.80
CA LYS A 285 18.95 -0.33 -31.71
C LYS A 285 19.81 -1.35 -30.97
N LYS A 286 20.21 -1.05 -29.73
CA LYS A 286 21.17 -1.83 -28.91
C LYS A 286 20.48 -2.61 -27.79
N MET A 287 19.33 -2.16 -27.31
CA MET A 287 18.61 -2.79 -26.19
C MET A 287 17.10 -2.69 -26.34
N SER A 288 16.37 -3.42 -25.49
CA SER A 288 14.91 -3.34 -25.45
C SER A 288 14.41 -2.08 -24.76
N LEU A 289 13.19 -1.64 -25.07
CA LEU A 289 12.55 -0.52 -24.37
C LEU A 289 12.44 -0.77 -22.86
N GLN A 290 12.16 -2.00 -22.45
CA GLN A 290 12.11 -2.37 -21.03
C GLN A 290 13.49 -2.20 -20.35
N SER A 291 14.57 -2.58 -21.04
CA SER A 291 15.95 -2.38 -20.54
C SER A 291 16.30 -0.89 -20.45
N LEU A 292 15.90 -0.09 -21.43
CA LEU A 292 16.11 1.35 -21.42
C LEU A 292 15.38 2.02 -20.25
N ARG A 293 14.09 1.69 -20.02
CA ARG A 293 13.33 2.25 -18.90
C ARG A 293 13.93 1.87 -17.54
N LYS A 294 14.40 0.63 -17.38
CA LYS A 294 15.15 0.23 -16.16
C LYS A 294 16.40 1.09 -15.95
N LEU A 295 17.17 1.36 -17.01
CA LEU A 295 18.37 2.19 -16.94
C LEU A 295 18.02 3.64 -16.56
N GLN A 296 16.97 4.21 -17.15
CA GLN A 296 16.51 5.57 -16.86
C GLN A 296 15.91 5.72 -15.46
N SER A 297 15.40 4.63 -14.88
CA SER A 297 14.94 4.58 -13.50
C SER A 297 16.04 4.22 -12.49
N THR A 298 17.30 4.46 -12.84
CA THR A 298 18.46 4.26 -11.96
C THR A 298 19.16 5.59 -11.75
N ARG A 299 19.53 5.90 -10.51
CA ARG A 299 20.38 7.04 -10.12
C ARG A 299 21.71 6.55 -9.58
N SER A 300 22.75 7.38 -9.62
CA SER A 300 23.99 7.04 -8.91
C SER A 300 23.78 7.18 -7.41
N LEU A 301 24.56 6.46 -6.61
CA LEU A 301 24.46 6.53 -5.15
C LEU A 301 24.83 7.92 -4.63
N GLU A 302 25.80 8.58 -5.24
CA GLU A 302 26.19 9.95 -4.88
C GLU A 302 25.04 10.93 -5.10
N TRP A 303 24.29 10.78 -6.21
CA TRP A 303 23.12 11.61 -6.46
C TRP A 303 22.04 11.38 -5.41
N ILE A 304 21.80 10.12 -5.04
CA ILE A 304 20.79 9.75 -4.04
C ILE A 304 21.20 10.28 -2.66
N GLU A 305 22.47 10.19 -2.28
CA GLU A 305 22.97 10.72 -0.99
C GLU A 305 22.85 12.24 -0.91
N GLU A 306 23.04 12.95 -2.03
CA GLU A 306 22.94 14.41 -2.10
C GLU A 306 21.48 14.89 -2.05
N HIS A 307 20.57 14.20 -2.73
CA HIS A 307 19.18 14.64 -2.96
C HIS A 307 18.13 13.86 -2.16
N GLY A 308 18.55 12.81 -1.46
CA GLY A 308 17.67 11.89 -0.77
C GLY A 308 17.79 11.94 0.75
N THR A 309 16.89 11.23 1.40
CA THR A 309 16.93 10.95 2.84
C THR A 309 16.88 9.46 3.06
N CYS A 310 17.66 8.95 4.02
CA CYS A 310 17.64 7.54 4.34
C CYS A 310 16.27 7.11 4.90
N GLY A 311 15.73 6.03 4.35
CA GLY A 311 14.39 5.50 4.64
C GLY A 311 14.36 4.25 5.52
N ASP A 312 15.52 3.75 5.95
CA ASP A 312 15.62 2.52 6.75
C ASP A 312 16.35 2.70 8.10
N HIS A 313 16.45 3.95 8.58
CA HIS A 313 16.89 4.26 9.95
C HIS A 313 15.98 3.69 11.03
N LEU A 314 14.74 3.36 10.68
CA LEU A 314 13.72 2.86 11.58
C LEU A 314 13.33 1.42 11.23
N LYS A 315 13.01 0.65 12.27
CA LYS A 315 12.31 -0.63 12.16
C LYS A 315 11.21 -0.72 13.21
N ALA A 316 10.14 -1.44 12.92
CA ALA A 316 9.08 -1.67 13.89
C ALA A 316 9.44 -2.77 14.90
N GLY A 317 8.83 -2.75 16.07
CA GLY A 317 8.95 -3.79 17.09
C GLY A 317 7.89 -3.64 18.17
N PRO A 318 7.73 -4.60 19.10
CA PRO A 318 6.89 -4.39 20.29
C PRO A 318 7.41 -3.18 21.09
N SER A 319 6.54 -2.23 21.43
CA SER A 319 6.94 -1.02 22.16
C SER A 319 7.34 -1.35 23.60
N GLU A 320 8.25 -0.56 24.18
CA GLU A 320 8.51 -0.59 25.63
C GLU A 320 7.36 0.04 26.44
N LEU A 321 6.43 0.76 25.78
CA LEU A 321 5.26 1.36 26.38
C LEU A 321 4.09 0.36 26.38
N ALA A 322 3.63 -0.01 27.58
CA ALA A 322 2.62 -1.05 27.77
C ALA A 322 1.28 -0.85 27.05
N GLN A 323 0.94 0.37 26.62
CA GLN A 323 -0.36 0.69 26.00
C GLN A 323 -0.23 1.17 24.55
N ALA A 324 0.97 1.08 23.96
CA ALA A 324 1.24 1.58 22.62
C ALA A 324 1.23 0.50 21.53
N GLY A 325 1.17 -0.78 21.92
CA GLY A 325 1.30 -1.89 20.99
C GLY A 325 2.72 -1.98 20.43
N ARG A 326 2.95 -1.40 19.25
CA ARG A 326 4.24 -1.37 18.58
C ARG A 326 4.92 -0.01 18.63
N GLY A 327 6.24 -0.02 18.52
CA GLY A 327 7.11 1.14 18.48
C GLY A 327 8.05 1.13 17.28
N ALA A 328 8.62 2.28 16.96
CA ALA A 328 9.72 2.42 16.01
C ALA A 328 11.06 2.43 16.76
N PHE A 329 12.03 1.70 16.25
CA PHE A 329 13.36 1.54 16.85
C PHE A 329 14.43 1.93 15.84
N ALA A 330 15.51 2.53 16.33
CA ALA A 330 16.67 2.84 15.50
C ALA A 330 17.28 1.53 14.95
N SER A 331 17.44 1.40 13.64
CA SER A 331 18.10 0.25 13.02
C SER A 331 19.63 0.31 13.15
N ARG A 332 20.16 1.49 13.46
CA ARG A 332 21.59 1.81 13.52
C ARG A 332 21.84 2.96 14.50
N PHE A 333 23.11 3.28 14.75
CA PHE A 333 23.49 4.46 15.53
C PHE A 333 23.15 5.73 14.74
N LEU A 334 22.48 6.69 15.38
CA LEU A 334 22.09 7.98 14.78
C LEU A 334 22.66 9.11 15.64
N PRO A 335 23.69 9.84 15.16
CA PRO A 335 24.19 11.02 15.85
C PRO A 335 23.12 12.09 16.05
N VAL A 336 23.32 12.95 17.05
CA VAL A 336 22.55 14.20 17.19
C VAL A 336 22.45 14.96 15.85
N ASP A 337 21.31 15.60 15.62
CA ASP A 337 20.95 16.34 14.40
C ASP A 337 20.83 15.51 13.11
N THR A 338 20.95 14.18 13.19
CA THR A 338 20.63 13.30 12.06
C THR A 338 19.14 13.39 11.72
N VAL A 339 18.82 13.47 10.42
CA VAL A 339 17.45 13.25 9.94
C VAL A 339 17.13 11.76 10.09
N VAL A 340 16.40 11.44 11.15
CA VAL A 340 16.00 10.08 11.51
C VAL A 340 15.01 9.53 10.48
N ALA A 341 14.05 10.33 10.03
CA ALA A 341 13.12 9.92 8.99
C ALA A 341 12.60 11.12 8.18
N HIS A 342 12.39 10.89 6.88
CA HIS A 342 11.61 11.78 6.04
C HIS A 342 10.12 11.47 6.20
N VAL A 343 9.30 12.50 6.38
CA VAL A 343 7.89 12.37 6.74
C VAL A 343 7.05 13.10 5.69
N PRO A 344 6.85 12.52 4.50
CA PRO A 344 6.01 13.14 3.48
C PRO A 344 4.54 13.05 3.90
N LEU A 345 3.74 14.06 3.55
CA LEU A 345 2.42 14.32 4.14
C LEU A 345 1.29 14.39 3.11
N ILE A 346 0.21 13.67 3.37
CA ILE A 346 -1.09 13.80 2.72
C ILE A 346 -1.96 14.71 3.56
N HIS A 347 -2.51 15.77 2.96
CA HIS A 347 -3.33 16.73 3.69
C HIS A 347 -4.81 16.35 3.66
N ILE A 348 -5.51 16.63 4.76
CA ILE A 348 -6.97 16.62 4.88
C ILE A 348 -7.36 18.01 5.37
N SER A 349 -7.92 18.83 4.48
CA SER A 349 -8.24 20.25 4.74
C SER A 349 -9.22 20.45 5.90
N ASP A 350 -10.09 19.46 6.15
CA ASP A 350 -11.05 19.47 7.24
C ASP A 350 -11.08 18.12 7.98
N ARG A 351 -10.60 18.11 9.23
CA ARG A 351 -10.63 16.95 10.14
C ARG A 351 -12.04 16.40 10.37
N GLY A 352 -13.07 17.22 10.19
CA GLY A 352 -14.47 16.78 10.24
C GLY A 352 -14.81 15.70 9.22
N ARG A 353 -14.01 15.56 8.14
CA ARG A 353 -14.13 14.45 7.17
C ARG A 353 -13.89 13.08 7.81
N LEU A 354 -13.14 13.01 8.91
CA LEU A 354 -12.87 11.77 9.65
C LEU A 354 -13.93 11.44 10.71
N ASN A 355 -14.99 12.24 10.83
CA ASN A 355 -16.08 11.96 11.76
C ASN A 355 -16.93 10.78 11.28
N MET A 356 -17.29 9.90 12.21
CA MET A 356 -18.12 8.72 11.96
C MET A 356 -19.46 8.86 12.67
N TYR A 357 -20.53 8.45 12.00
CA TYR A 357 -21.91 8.52 12.50
C TYR A 357 -22.55 7.13 12.45
N GLN A 358 -23.67 6.93 13.14
CA GLN A 358 -24.46 5.73 12.89
C GLN A 358 -24.99 5.76 11.45
N LEU A 359 -24.74 4.70 10.67
CA LEU A 359 -25.25 4.58 9.31
C LEU A 359 -26.67 4.00 9.29
N GLU A 360 -27.48 4.50 8.37
CA GLU A 360 -28.83 4.00 8.09
C GLU A 360 -28.99 3.81 6.59
N THR A 361 -29.64 2.72 6.19
CA THR A 361 -29.97 2.48 4.79
C THR A 361 -31.16 3.35 4.40
N ARG A 362 -30.92 4.33 3.52
CA ARG A 362 -31.95 5.20 2.92
C ARG A 362 -31.83 5.12 1.41
N SER A 363 -32.93 4.73 0.74
CA SER A 363 -32.95 4.58 -0.72
C SER A 363 -31.83 3.68 -1.27
N LYS A 364 -31.57 2.54 -0.61
CA LYS A 364 -30.49 1.59 -0.93
C LYS A 364 -29.05 2.13 -0.77
N GLN A 365 -28.87 3.29 -0.15
CA GLN A 365 -27.56 3.86 0.14
C GLN A 365 -27.37 3.99 1.65
N LEU A 366 -26.14 3.74 2.12
CA LEU A 366 -25.75 4.01 3.49
C LEU A 366 -25.62 5.53 3.68
N ARG A 367 -26.31 6.07 4.68
CA ARG A 367 -26.33 7.50 4.98
C ARG A 367 -26.11 7.75 6.47
N PRO A 368 -25.44 8.85 6.87
CA PRO A 368 -25.14 9.11 8.26
C PRO A 368 -26.37 9.67 8.99
N SER A 369 -26.70 9.08 10.14
CA SER A 369 -27.77 9.54 11.03
C SER A 369 -27.24 10.62 11.97
N ARG A 370 -26.97 11.82 11.43
CA ARG A 370 -26.39 12.94 12.19
C ARG A 370 -27.24 13.37 13.39
N SER A 371 -28.55 13.13 13.36
CA SER A 371 -29.45 13.39 14.48
C SER A 371 -29.18 12.53 15.72
N LYS A 372 -28.47 11.41 15.55
CA LYS A 372 -28.05 10.53 16.66
C LYS A 372 -26.69 10.92 17.24
N GLY A 373 -26.06 11.97 16.71
CA GLY A 373 -24.78 12.46 17.17
C GLY A 373 -23.59 11.72 16.56
N LEU A 374 -22.40 12.16 16.95
CA LEU A 374 -21.13 11.59 16.54
C LEU A 374 -20.95 10.21 17.21
N LEU A 375 -20.70 9.17 16.42
CA LEU A 375 -20.38 7.84 16.92
C LEU A 375 -18.91 7.75 17.35
N GLY A 376 -18.03 8.37 16.58
CA GLY A 376 -16.59 8.35 16.81
C GLY A 376 -15.84 9.01 15.65
N GLN A 377 -14.56 8.70 15.50
CA GLN A 377 -13.72 9.19 14.41
C GLN A 377 -12.88 8.04 13.83
N GLN A 378 -12.53 8.15 12.55
CA GLN A 378 -11.65 7.21 11.86
C GLN A 378 -10.34 7.05 12.64
N ILE A 379 -9.83 5.81 12.71
CA ILE A 379 -8.57 5.53 13.40
C ILE A 379 -7.37 6.23 12.76
N LEU A 380 -7.47 6.56 11.46
CA LEU A 380 -6.51 7.38 10.73
C LEU A 380 -6.15 8.69 11.46
N LEU A 381 -7.07 9.29 12.22
CA LEU A 381 -6.83 10.51 12.98
C LEU A 381 -5.60 10.40 13.90
N ASN A 382 -5.41 9.25 14.54
CA ASN A 382 -4.32 9.02 15.51
C ASN A 382 -2.94 8.99 14.86
N TYR A 383 -2.90 8.85 13.53
CA TYR A 383 -1.70 8.82 12.75
C TYR A 383 -1.41 10.15 12.07
N CYS A 384 -2.31 11.12 12.16
CA CYS A 384 -2.14 12.42 11.51
C CYS A 384 -1.64 13.48 12.48
N TYR A 385 -0.93 14.46 11.94
CA TYR A 385 -0.53 15.68 12.63
C TYR A 385 -1.60 16.76 12.46
N GLY A 386 -1.91 17.49 13.52
CA GLY A 386 -2.87 18.59 13.48
C GLY A 386 -2.54 19.69 14.49
N HIS A 387 -3.34 20.75 14.49
CA HIS A 387 -3.16 21.91 15.35
C HIS A 387 -4.50 22.33 15.96
N GLY A 388 -4.53 22.77 17.22
CA GLY A 388 -5.77 23.15 17.93
C GLY A 388 -6.53 24.31 17.29
N GLU A 389 -5.80 25.19 16.58
CA GLU A 389 -6.37 26.35 15.88
C GLU A 389 -6.70 26.12 14.39
N SER A 390 -6.70 24.87 13.92
CA SER A 390 -6.94 24.54 12.50
C SER A 390 -7.82 23.31 12.31
N THR A 391 -8.57 23.29 11.21
CA THR A 391 -9.25 22.06 10.76
C THR A 391 -8.32 21.12 10.00
N LEU A 392 -7.17 21.60 9.51
CA LEU A 392 -6.21 20.81 8.73
C LEU A 392 -5.63 19.64 9.52
N LEU A 393 -5.49 18.50 8.85
CA LEU A 393 -4.64 17.39 9.25
C LEU A 393 -3.59 17.14 8.17
N LEU A 394 -2.40 16.71 8.59
CA LEU A 394 -1.30 16.29 7.74
C LEU A 394 -0.92 14.86 8.15
N CYS A 395 -1.25 13.89 7.31
CA CYS A 395 -1.07 12.48 7.61
C CYS A 395 0.20 11.96 6.92
N PRO A 396 1.17 11.40 7.66
CA PRO A 396 2.41 10.90 7.09
C PRO A 396 2.17 9.62 6.27
N TYR A 397 2.95 9.48 5.20
CA TYR A 397 2.96 8.28 4.36
C TYR A 397 4.35 7.69 4.10
N GLY A 398 5.37 8.17 4.82
CA GLY A 398 6.74 7.64 4.77
C GLY A 398 6.90 6.35 5.56
N PRO A 399 7.96 5.56 5.28
CA PRO A 399 8.19 4.27 5.91
C PRO A 399 8.44 4.40 7.42
N MET A 400 7.79 3.52 8.19
CA MET A 400 7.99 3.32 9.64
C MET A 400 7.65 4.49 10.57
N VAL A 401 7.34 5.69 10.04
CA VAL A 401 7.05 6.89 10.84
C VAL A 401 5.84 6.70 11.74
N ASN A 402 4.83 5.97 11.25
CA ASN A 402 3.57 5.74 11.94
C ASN A 402 3.68 4.77 13.14
N TYR A 403 4.85 4.16 13.39
CA TYR A 403 5.12 3.37 14.59
C TYR A 403 5.79 4.18 15.71
N ILE A 404 6.20 5.43 15.47
CA ILE A 404 6.80 6.26 16.51
C ILE A 404 5.73 6.57 17.55
N ASN A 405 6.07 6.48 18.83
CA ASN A 405 5.13 6.70 19.93
C ASN A 405 5.40 8.00 20.68
N HIS A 406 4.40 8.41 21.46
CA HIS A 406 4.54 9.52 22.38
C HIS A 406 5.36 9.15 23.62
N ASN A 407 6.34 9.99 23.97
CA ASN A 407 6.82 10.12 25.35
C ASN A 407 7.53 11.47 25.54
N ALA A 408 6.90 12.45 26.19
CA ALA A 408 7.50 13.77 26.39
C ALA A 408 8.85 13.73 27.13
N THR A 409 8.99 12.85 28.13
CA THR A 409 10.21 12.79 28.97
C THR A 409 11.37 12.03 28.33
N LYS A 410 11.06 11.05 27.47
CA LYS A 410 12.04 10.24 26.75
C LYS A 410 12.23 10.67 25.29
N ALA A 411 11.53 11.71 24.85
CA ALA A 411 11.59 12.21 23.48
C ALA A 411 13.05 12.38 23.04
N ASN A 412 13.41 11.70 21.96
CA ASN A 412 14.76 11.70 21.38
C ASN A 412 14.76 12.20 19.93
N VAL A 413 13.60 12.54 19.38
CA VAL A 413 13.45 13.23 18.10
C VAL A 413 12.52 14.44 18.21
N ARG A 414 12.66 15.39 17.28
CA ARG A 414 11.75 16.53 17.08
C ARG A 414 11.34 16.67 15.62
N LEU A 415 10.21 17.33 15.39
CA LEU A 415 9.77 17.69 14.05
C LEU A 415 10.47 18.97 13.55
N ARG A 416 10.61 19.07 12.22
CA ARG A 416 10.81 20.33 11.47
C ARG A 416 10.22 20.18 10.07
N TRP A 417 10.02 21.29 9.36
CA TRP A 417 9.74 21.25 7.93
C TRP A 417 10.95 20.68 7.17
N ALA A 418 10.69 19.82 6.18
CA ALA A 418 11.75 19.15 5.42
C ALA A 418 12.56 20.14 4.56
N ASP A 419 13.81 19.78 4.25
CA ASP A 419 14.61 20.56 3.31
C ASP A 419 14.03 20.43 1.88
N PRO A 420 13.65 21.53 1.19
CA PRO A 420 13.13 21.46 -0.17
C PRO A 420 14.14 20.93 -1.20
N GLN A 421 15.44 20.89 -0.87
CA GLN A 421 16.45 20.26 -1.72
C GLN A 421 16.41 18.73 -1.65
N ARG A 422 15.77 18.16 -0.61
CA ARG A 422 15.75 16.73 -0.31
C ARG A 422 14.31 16.22 -0.22
N GLY A 423 13.75 15.80 -1.36
CA GLY A 423 12.43 15.17 -1.43
C GLY A 423 11.38 16.03 -2.14
N ASN A 424 10.13 15.97 -1.69
CA ASN A 424 8.95 16.57 -2.36
C ASN A 424 8.33 17.77 -1.62
N HIS A 425 9.04 18.37 -0.65
CA HIS A 425 8.51 19.51 0.09
C HIS A 425 8.50 20.80 -0.75
N MET A 426 7.32 21.38 -0.92
CA MET A 426 7.09 22.66 -1.59
C MET A 426 6.76 23.74 -0.54
N PRO A 427 7.74 24.54 -0.07
CA PRO A 427 7.55 25.51 1.00
C PRO A 427 6.56 26.63 0.65
N GLU A 428 6.37 26.93 -0.64
CA GLU A 428 5.38 27.91 -1.11
C GLU A 428 3.93 27.54 -0.75
N LEU A 429 3.65 26.26 -0.46
CA LEU A 429 2.34 25.82 -0.02
C LEU A 429 2.02 26.24 1.42
N LEU A 430 3.03 26.58 2.23
CA LEU A 430 2.86 27.06 3.60
C LEU A 430 2.20 28.44 3.66
N GLU A 431 2.27 29.19 2.55
CA GLU A 431 1.67 30.52 2.41
C GLU A 431 0.26 30.49 1.82
N ARG A 432 -0.20 29.31 1.34
CA ARG A 432 -1.49 29.12 0.68
C ARG A 432 -2.62 28.91 1.67
N SER A 433 -3.84 29.26 1.26
CA SER A 433 -5.03 29.01 2.07
C SER A 433 -5.40 27.52 2.09
N LEU A 434 -6.22 27.11 3.07
CA LEU A 434 -6.75 25.75 3.11
C LEU A 434 -7.63 25.40 1.90
N GLU A 435 -8.33 26.40 1.32
CA GLU A 435 -9.14 26.21 0.12
C GLU A 435 -8.26 25.92 -1.10
N GLU A 436 -7.13 26.63 -1.23
CA GLU A 436 -6.16 26.36 -2.29
C GLU A 436 -5.51 24.98 -2.10
N LEU A 437 -5.17 24.60 -0.86
CA LEU A 437 -4.66 23.27 -0.55
C LEU A 437 -5.68 22.18 -0.90
N ASP A 438 -6.96 22.35 -0.59
CA ASP A 438 -8.02 21.38 -0.88
C ASP A 438 -8.23 21.15 -2.38
N THR A 439 -7.71 22.00 -3.26
CA THR A 439 -7.73 21.78 -4.72
C THR A 439 -6.52 21.02 -5.24
N ASN A 440 -5.51 20.78 -4.40
CA ASN A 440 -4.27 20.14 -4.81
C ASN A 440 -4.41 18.61 -4.77
N ALA A 441 -4.36 17.99 -5.94
CA ALA A 441 -4.49 16.54 -6.09
C ALA A 441 -3.19 15.75 -5.81
N THR A 442 -2.17 16.35 -5.18
CA THR A 442 -0.87 15.71 -4.97
C THR A 442 -0.24 16.05 -3.61
N ALA A 443 0.42 15.07 -2.98
CA ALA A 443 1.16 15.27 -1.73
C ALA A 443 2.50 15.98 -1.97
N LYS A 444 2.64 17.18 -1.42
CA LYS A 444 3.75 18.13 -1.66
C LYS A 444 4.28 18.80 -0.39
N LEU A 445 3.86 18.31 0.77
CA LEU A 445 4.33 18.77 2.08
C LEU A 445 5.10 17.63 2.73
N ALA A 446 6.15 17.95 3.49
CA ALA A 446 6.90 16.96 4.25
C ALA A 446 7.49 17.57 5.52
N PHE A 447 7.53 16.78 6.58
CA PHE A 447 8.36 17.02 7.76
C PHE A 447 9.64 16.19 7.70
N GLU A 448 10.56 16.49 8.61
CA GLU A 448 11.66 15.64 9.00
C GLU A 448 11.61 15.41 10.50
N LEU A 449 11.95 14.18 10.91
CA LEU A 449 12.26 13.86 12.30
C LEU A 449 13.77 13.96 12.50
N VAL A 450 14.19 14.77 13.46
CA VAL A 450 15.61 15.07 13.71
C VAL A 450 16.00 14.63 15.10
N ALA A 451 17.12 13.92 15.22
CA ALA A 451 17.64 13.43 16.49
C ALA A 451 18.01 14.59 17.43
N LEU A 452 17.50 14.57 18.66
CA LEU A 452 17.78 15.57 19.70
C LEU A 452 19.12 15.32 20.43
N ARG A 453 19.63 14.10 20.31
CA ARG A 453 20.87 13.59 20.90
C ARG A 453 21.32 12.38 20.10
N ASP A 454 22.46 11.82 20.44
CA ASP A 454 22.86 10.51 19.95
C ASP A 454 21.83 9.44 20.37
N ILE A 455 21.46 8.58 19.42
CA ILE A 455 20.51 7.48 19.57
C ILE A 455 21.23 6.17 19.21
N GLN A 456 21.17 5.20 20.12
CA GLN A 456 21.84 3.91 19.91
C GLN A 456 21.01 2.99 19.00
N ALA A 457 21.68 2.08 18.30
CA ALA A 457 21.00 1.04 17.53
C ALA A 457 20.12 0.19 18.48
N GLY A 458 18.87 -0.04 18.10
CA GLY A 458 17.87 -0.75 18.89
C GLY A 458 17.16 0.09 19.95
N GLU A 459 17.48 1.38 20.09
CA GLU A 459 16.76 2.29 20.99
C GLU A 459 15.40 2.68 20.38
N GLU A 460 14.33 2.70 21.20
CA GLU A 460 13.01 3.15 20.76
C GLU A 460 13.00 4.68 20.49
N ILE A 461 12.35 5.08 19.41
CA ILE A 461 12.20 6.46 19.00
C ILE A 461 10.90 7.01 19.58
N TYR A 462 11.03 8.12 20.31
CA TYR A 462 9.90 8.82 20.92
C TYR A 462 9.83 10.26 20.43
N LEU A 463 8.62 10.67 20.06
CA LEU A 463 8.28 12.05 19.73
C LEU A 463 7.42 12.64 20.84
N ASP A 464 7.64 13.92 21.17
CA ASP A 464 6.68 14.67 21.98
C ASP A 464 5.47 15.05 21.11
N TYR A 465 4.29 14.54 21.45
CA TYR A 465 3.04 14.77 20.72
C TYR A 465 2.34 16.05 21.20
N GLY A 466 2.91 16.75 22.18
CA GLY A 466 2.42 18.00 22.72
C GLY A 466 1.54 17.83 23.96
N GLU A 467 1.51 18.88 24.78
CA GLU A 467 0.80 18.90 26.06
C GLU A 467 -0.70 18.63 25.92
N GLU A 468 -1.35 19.14 24.86
CA GLU A 468 -2.78 18.91 24.62
C GLU A 468 -3.10 17.42 24.41
N TRP A 469 -2.22 16.70 23.69
CA TRP A 469 -2.38 15.26 23.49
C TRP A 469 -2.24 14.53 24.83
N GLU A 470 -1.25 14.91 25.64
CA GLU A 470 -0.98 14.29 26.93
C GLU A 470 -2.16 14.52 27.90
N GLN A 471 -2.72 15.73 27.93
CA GLN A 471 -3.93 16.02 28.69
C GLN A 471 -5.14 15.20 28.22
N ALA A 472 -5.31 15.04 26.91
CA ALA A 472 -6.37 14.22 26.33
C ALA A 472 -6.21 12.74 26.73
N TRP A 473 -4.99 12.20 26.70
CA TRP A 473 -4.69 10.83 27.13
C TRP A 473 -5.00 10.62 28.61
N HIS A 474 -4.59 11.54 29.48
CA HIS A 474 -4.94 11.48 30.91
C HIS A 474 -6.45 11.52 31.14
N GLY A 475 -7.16 12.39 30.43
CA GLY A 475 -8.62 12.46 30.47
C GLY A 475 -9.30 11.16 30.00
N HIS A 476 -8.74 10.53 28.98
CA HIS A 476 -9.16 9.22 28.48
C HIS A 476 -8.98 8.12 29.54
N LEU A 477 -7.83 8.04 30.21
CA LEU A 477 -7.59 7.05 31.26
C LEU A 477 -8.65 7.12 32.38
N VAL A 478 -9.02 8.33 32.80
CA VAL A 478 -10.07 8.53 33.82
C VAL A 478 -11.42 8.03 33.34
N LYS A 479 -11.81 8.36 32.10
CA LYS A 479 -13.10 7.92 31.51
C LYS A 479 -13.14 6.41 31.30
N TRP A 480 -12.05 5.84 30.79
CA TRP A 480 -11.94 4.40 30.53
C TRP A 480 -12.07 3.58 31.82
N GLN A 481 -11.42 4.01 32.91
CA GLN A 481 -11.53 3.35 34.21
C GLN A 481 -12.97 3.34 34.75
N GLN A 482 -13.76 4.38 34.46
CA GLN A 482 -15.17 4.42 34.84
C GLN A 482 -15.98 3.43 34.00
N GLN A 483 -15.80 3.40 32.69
CA GLN A 483 -16.53 2.50 31.80
C GLN A 483 -16.26 1.01 32.07
N VAL A 484 -15.01 0.63 32.36
CA VAL A 484 -14.68 -0.75 32.71
C VAL A 484 -15.36 -1.20 34.00
N LYS A 485 -15.64 -0.28 34.93
CA LYS A 485 -16.44 -0.60 36.13
C LYS A 485 -17.91 -0.82 35.77
N ASP A 486 -18.45 0.00 34.86
CA ASP A 486 -19.85 -0.01 34.51
C ASP A 486 -20.23 -1.17 33.55
N HIS A 487 -19.29 -1.65 32.73
CA HIS A 487 -19.51 -2.67 31.69
C HIS A 487 -18.52 -3.84 31.75
N ARG A 488 -18.08 -4.22 32.94
CA ARG A 488 -16.99 -5.20 33.13
C ARG A 488 -17.24 -6.54 32.46
N ASP A 489 -18.46 -7.06 32.60
CA ASP A 489 -18.80 -8.40 32.12
C ASP A 489 -18.92 -8.42 30.58
N ASP A 490 -19.52 -7.39 29.98
CA ASP A 490 -19.64 -7.26 28.52
C ASP A 490 -18.26 -7.12 27.85
N LEU A 491 -17.38 -6.30 28.43
CA LEU A 491 -16.02 -6.10 27.93
C LEU A 491 -15.12 -7.32 28.18
N GLY A 492 -15.36 -8.05 29.27
CA GLY A 492 -14.59 -9.24 29.65
C GLY A 492 -14.90 -10.47 28.81
N ASN A 493 -16.14 -10.59 28.31
CA ASN A 493 -16.61 -11.73 27.51
C ASN A 493 -16.36 -11.58 26.01
N TYR A 494 -15.78 -10.46 25.57
CA TYR A 494 -15.42 -10.26 24.18
C TYR A 494 -14.37 -11.28 23.74
N THR A 495 -14.53 -11.81 22.54
CA THR A 495 -13.52 -12.61 21.86
C THR A 495 -13.51 -12.20 20.39
N SER A 496 -12.35 -11.80 19.88
CA SER A 496 -12.22 -11.39 18.48
C SER A 496 -12.23 -12.61 17.54
N ALA A 497 -12.60 -12.38 16.29
CA ALA A 497 -12.52 -13.43 15.26
C ALA A 497 -11.11 -14.00 15.14
N ARG A 498 -10.09 -13.15 15.30
CA ARG A 498 -8.68 -13.55 15.33
C ARG A 498 -8.38 -14.55 16.45
N GLN A 499 -8.86 -14.30 17.68
CA GLN A 499 -8.66 -15.23 18.80
C GLN A 499 -9.35 -16.58 18.54
N LEU A 500 -10.56 -16.58 17.95
CA LEU A 500 -11.26 -17.81 17.60
C LEU A 500 -10.57 -18.58 16.45
N ASN A 501 -9.96 -17.88 15.50
CA ASN A 501 -9.21 -18.49 14.40
C ASN A 501 -7.85 -19.05 14.81
N ALA A 502 -7.26 -18.53 15.89
CA ALA A 502 -6.01 -19.06 16.45
C ALA A 502 -6.19 -20.50 16.99
N ASP A 503 -7.39 -20.85 17.46
CA ASP A 503 -7.73 -22.21 17.85
C ASP A 503 -8.25 -23.05 16.66
N LYS A 504 -7.31 -23.66 15.94
CA LYS A 504 -7.61 -24.58 14.84
C LYS A 504 -8.13 -25.96 15.27
N ARG A 505 -8.17 -26.25 16.58
CA ARG A 505 -8.59 -27.58 17.09
C ARG A 505 -10.03 -27.57 17.61
N SER A 506 -10.54 -26.40 17.96
CA SER A 506 -11.91 -26.25 18.41
C SER A 506 -12.90 -26.70 17.35
N ARG A 507 -13.88 -27.50 17.79
CA ARG A 507 -15.03 -27.91 16.99
C ARG A 507 -15.86 -26.67 16.66
N LEU A 508 -16.20 -26.51 15.39
CA LEU A 508 -17.25 -25.58 15.00
C LEU A 508 -18.63 -26.21 15.19
N TYR A 509 -19.60 -25.38 15.50
CA TYR A 509 -20.98 -25.70 15.77
C TYR A 509 -21.85 -25.49 14.52
N THR A 510 -22.84 -26.35 14.35
CA THR A 510 -23.81 -26.27 13.26
C THR A 510 -24.82 -25.13 13.47
N GLU A 511 -25.56 -24.74 12.43
CA GLU A 511 -26.69 -23.82 12.56
C GLU A 511 -27.72 -24.32 13.57
N PHE A 512 -27.97 -25.63 13.60
CA PHE A 512 -28.87 -26.23 14.58
C PHE A 512 -28.34 -26.09 16.01
N ASP A 513 -27.03 -26.32 16.22
CA ASP A 513 -26.37 -26.11 17.51
C ASP A 513 -26.52 -24.64 17.96
N GLN A 514 -26.37 -23.67 17.05
CA GLN A 514 -26.51 -22.24 17.35
C GLN A 514 -27.95 -21.84 17.67
N ILE A 515 -28.95 -22.42 16.99
CA ILE A 515 -30.37 -22.16 17.27
C ILE A 515 -30.76 -22.69 18.65
N GLU A 516 -30.29 -23.88 19.02
CA GLU A 516 -30.57 -24.48 20.34
C GLU A 516 -29.86 -23.71 21.46
N SER A 517 -28.59 -23.35 21.25
CA SER A 517 -27.78 -22.64 22.23
C SER A 517 -26.68 -21.85 21.52
N PRO A 518 -26.86 -20.53 21.31
CA PRO A 518 -25.84 -19.69 20.66
C PRO A 518 -24.49 -19.83 21.37
N ARG A 519 -23.47 -20.31 20.63
CA ARG A 519 -22.10 -20.51 21.16
C ARG A 519 -21.14 -19.44 20.67
N TYR A 520 -21.41 -18.84 19.52
CA TYR A 520 -20.52 -17.84 18.96
C TYR A 520 -20.80 -16.46 19.56
N PRO A 521 -19.75 -15.67 19.83
CA PRO A 521 -19.91 -14.27 20.21
C PRO A 521 -20.73 -13.48 19.17
N ALA A 522 -21.55 -12.52 19.63
CA ALA A 522 -22.41 -11.75 18.75
C ALA A 522 -21.62 -10.90 17.72
N ASN A 523 -20.38 -10.54 18.04
CA ASN A 523 -19.48 -9.75 17.19
C ASN A 523 -18.83 -10.55 16.05
N VAL A 524 -18.97 -11.87 15.98
CA VAL A 524 -18.35 -12.66 14.91
C VAL A 524 -19.40 -13.32 14.02
N GLU A 525 -19.00 -13.59 12.79
CA GLU A 525 -19.69 -14.48 11.86
C GLU A 525 -18.72 -15.49 11.27
N ILE A 526 -19.27 -16.51 10.62
CA ILE A 526 -18.49 -17.53 9.93
C ILE A 526 -18.53 -17.25 8.42
N LYS A 527 -17.36 -17.32 7.80
CA LYS A 527 -17.18 -17.32 6.35
C LYS A 527 -16.34 -18.51 5.90
N CYS A 528 -16.50 -18.92 4.65
CA CYS A 528 -15.79 -20.01 4.03
C CYS A 528 -14.91 -19.52 2.88
N GLU A 529 -13.78 -20.17 2.68
CA GLU A 529 -12.84 -19.87 1.59
C GLU A 529 -13.43 -20.33 0.26
N LYS A 530 -13.72 -19.40 -0.66
CA LYS A 530 -14.29 -19.69 -1.99
C LYS A 530 -13.45 -20.69 -2.80
N LEU A 531 -12.14 -20.62 -2.62
CA LEU A 531 -11.13 -21.57 -3.08
C LEU A 531 -11.53 -23.06 -3.04
N PHE A 532 -12.32 -23.49 -2.06
CA PHE A 532 -12.74 -24.89 -1.93
C PHE A 532 -13.88 -25.28 -2.87
N LEU A 533 -14.56 -24.31 -3.50
CA LEU A 533 -15.54 -24.52 -4.57
C LEU A 533 -14.87 -24.69 -5.93
N ASP A 534 -13.82 -23.91 -6.17
CA ASP A 534 -13.27 -23.70 -7.52
C ASP A 534 -12.12 -24.66 -7.87
N ASN A 535 -11.56 -25.37 -6.89
CA ASN A 535 -10.36 -26.18 -7.13
C ASN A 535 -10.30 -27.47 -6.28
N ASP A 536 -10.35 -28.64 -6.93
CA ASP A 536 -10.25 -29.95 -6.27
C ASP A 536 -8.84 -30.27 -5.71
N ASP A 537 -7.81 -29.51 -6.07
CA ASP A 537 -6.41 -29.76 -5.66
C ASP A 537 -6.22 -29.71 -4.14
N TRP A 538 -7.12 -29.02 -3.41
CA TRP A 538 -7.01 -28.88 -1.96
C TRP A 538 -7.02 -30.22 -1.22
N GLU A 539 -7.66 -31.25 -1.78
CA GLU A 539 -7.71 -32.59 -1.18
C GLU A 539 -6.30 -33.20 -1.04
N GLU A 540 -5.42 -32.99 -2.03
CA GLU A 540 -4.03 -33.46 -1.99
C GLU A 540 -3.23 -32.74 -0.88
N PHE A 541 -3.41 -31.42 -0.77
CA PHE A 541 -2.78 -30.63 0.30
C PHE A 541 -3.34 -31.02 1.68
N ALA A 542 -4.63 -31.32 1.79
CA ALA A 542 -5.24 -31.80 3.02
C ALA A 542 -4.68 -33.18 3.42
N ALA A 543 -4.54 -34.11 2.46
CA ALA A 543 -3.95 -35.43 2.70
C ALA A 543 -2.48 -35.34 3.16
N ASN A 544 -1.73 -34.38 2.63
CA ASN A 544 -0.32 -34.13 2.99
C ASN A 544 -0.14 -33.24 4.23
N ASN A 545 -1.22 -32.80 4.89
CA ASN A 545 -1.21 -31.83 5.99
C ASN A 545 -0.55 -30.47 5.63
N THR A 546 -0.62 -30.06 4.37
CA THR A 546 -0.08 -28.81 3.82
C THR A 546 -1.19 -27.83 3.40
N ILE A 547 -2.43 -28.00 3.88
CA ILE A 547 -3.55 -27.11 3.53
C ILE A 547 -3.31 -25.64 3.89
N ASP A 548 -2.52 -25.38 4.95
CA ASP A 548 -2.13 -24.02 5.30
C ASP A 548 -1.16 -23.41 4.25
N ASP A 549 -0.34 -24.20 3.57
CA ASP A 549 0.50 -23.75 2.44
C ASP A 549 -0.35 -23.46 1.20
N TYR A 550 -1.36 -24.29 0.96
CA TYR A 550 -2.33 -24.09 -0.10
C TYR A 550 -3.07 -22.75 0.07
N LEU A 551 -3.63 -22.50 1.25
CA LEU A 551 -4.29 -21.23 1.59
C LEU A 551 -3.36 -20.01 1.52
N ARG A 552 -2.06 -20.20 1.81
CA ARG A 552 -1.06 -19.13 1.65
C ARG A 552 -0.77 -18.80 0.19
N SER A 553 -0.82 -19.80 -0.68
CA SER A 553 -0.46 -19.68 -2.10
C SER A 553 -1.65 -19.33 -3.00
N HIS A 554 -2.87 -19.62 -2.57
CA HIS A 554 -4.12 -19.42 -3.31
C HIS A 554 -5.12 -18.69 -2.41
N ARG A 555 -4.97 -17.36 -2.32
CA ARG A 555 -5.96 -16.54 -1.61
C ARG A 555 -7.13 -16.25 -2.53
N ASP A 556 -8.32 -16.33 -1.96
CA ASP A 556 -9.57 -16.08 -2.63
C ASP A 556 -10.55 -15.33 -1.70
N GLU A 557 -11.72 -15.02 -2.23
CA GLU A 557 -12.83 -14.39 -1.54
C GLU A 557 -13.35 -15.25 -0.38
N LEU A 558 -13.83 -14.60 0.68
CA LEU A 558 -14.53 -15.27 1.78
C LEU A 558 -16.05 -15.15 1.59
N LEU A 559 -16.70 -16.29 1.38
CA LEU A 559 -18.15 -16.36 1.20
C LEU A 559 -18.87 -16.57 2.54
N PRO A 560 -20.05 -15.94 2.75
CA PRO A 560 -20.95 -16.33 3.83
C PRO A 560 -21.24 -17.84 3.77
N CYS A 561 -21.16 -18.53 4.90
CA CYS A 561 -21.50 -19.95 4.93
C CYS A 561 -22.14 -20.43 6.24
N GLU A 562 -22.94 -21.48 6.12
CA GLU A 562 -23.67 -22.13 7.21
C GLU A 562 -23.16 -23.55 7.41
N ILE A 563 -22.85 -23.92 8.65
CA ILE A 563 -22.38 -25.28 8.97
C ILE A 563 -23.58 -26.18 9.20
N MET A 564 -23.76 -27.19 8.34
CA MET A 564 -24.91 -28.09 8.39
C MET A 564 -24.63 -29.35 9.19
N ARG A 565 -23.44 -29.93 9.02
CA ARG A 565 -23.05 -31.20 9.65
C ARG A 565 -21.59 -31.17 10.06
N VAL A 566 -21.29 -31.81 11.19
CA VAL A 566 -19.92 -32.07 11.66
C VAL A 566 -19.75 -33.56 11.86
N GLU A 567 -18.74 -34.13 11.25
CA GLU A 567 -18.42 -35.55 11.35
C GLU A 567 -16.93 -35.77 11.63
N ARG A 568 -16.58 -36.97 12.08
CA ARG A 568 -15.18 -37.35 12.31
C ARG A 568 -14.79 -38.41 11.29
N ILE A 569 -13.91 -38.05 10.37
CA ILE A 569 -13.36 -38.92 9.32
C ILE A 569 -11.86 -39.01 9.55
N ASP A 570 -11.33 -40.24 9.63
CA ASP A 570 -9.91 -40.52 9.90
C ASP A 570 -9.34 -39.78 11.12
N GLY A 571 -10.15 -39.63 12.15
CA GLY A 571 -9.78 -38.95 13.39
C GLY A 571 -9.81 -37.42 13.31
N GLN A 572 -10.01 -36.82 12.14
CA GLN A 572 -10.14 -35.38 11.94
C GLN A 572 -11.61 -34.94 11.87
N LEU A 573 -11.90 -33.72 12.33
CA LEU A 573 -13.23 -33.13 12.13
C LEU A 573 -13.38 -32.64 10.69
N ARG A 574 -14.51 -32.99 10.09
CA ARG A 574 -14.92 -32.59 8.75
C ARG A 574 -16.28 -31.94 8.79
N TYR A 575 -16.49 -30.97 7.89
CA TYR A 575 -17.66 -30.10 7.90
C TYR A 575 -18.40 -30.21 6.57
N THR A 576 -19.72 -30.31 6.66
CA THR A 576 -20.62 -30.04 5.53
C THR A 576 -21.14 -28.64 5.69
N VAL A 577 -20.96 -27.79 4.68
CA VAL A 577 -21.35 -26.38 4.71
C VAL A 577 -22.21 -26.02 3.50
N VAL A 578 -23.06 -25.02 3.67
CA VAL A 578 -23.69 -24.31 2.55
C VAL A 578 -22.98 -22.98 2.38
N MET A 579 -22.22 -22.82 1.29
CA MET A 579 -21.62 -21.54 0.92
C MET A 579 -22.58 -20.74 0.06
N LYS A 580 -22.63 -19.42 0.25
CA LYS A 580 -23.55 -18.52 -0.44
C LYS A 580 -22.77 -17.53 -1.28
N GLU A 581 -22.92 -17.63 -2.60
CA GLU A 581 -22.27 -16.74 -3.56
C GLU A 581 -23.31 -15.80 -4.19
N PRO A 582 -23.02 -14.50 -4.36
CA PRO A 582 -23.88 -13.61 -5.14
C PRO A 582 -24.08 -14.13 -6.57
N ASP A 583 -25.31 -14.07 -7.08
CA ASP A 583 -25.58 -14.40 -8.48
C ASP A 583 -24.93 -13.34 -9.39
N PRO A 584 -24.12 -13.75 -10.39
CA PRO A 584 -23.39 -12.81 -11.24
C PRO A 584 -24.28 -11.91 -12.10
N ASP A 585 -25.54 -12.30 -12.33
CA ASP A 585 -26.50 -11.51 -13.10
C ASP A 585 -27.43 -10.67 -12.20
N ASP A 586 -27.53 -10.99 -10.91
CA ASP A 586 -28.37 -10.28 -9.93
C ASP A 586 -27.82 -10.43 -8.50
N ASP A 587 -27.04 -9.47 -8.03
CA ASP A 587 -26.46 -9.44 -6.67
C ASP A 587 -27.50 -9.54 -5.52
N SER A 588 -28.80 -9.44 -5.81
CA SER A 588 -29.86 -9.68 -4.81
C SER A 588 -30.22 -11.15 -4.62
N LEU A 589 -29.74 -12.04 -5.50
CA LEU A 589 -29.88 -13.48 -5.41
C LEU A 589 -28.59 -14.12 -4.90
N LEU A 590 -28.74 -15.23 -4.18
CA LEU A 590 -27.62 -16.04 -3.69
C LEU A 590 -27.71 -17.45 -4.25
N ILE A 591 -26.61 -17.92 -4.83
CA ILE A 591 -26.40 -19.30 -5.24
C ILE A 591 -25.84 -20.06 -4.03
N ASN A 592 -26.50 -21.16 -3.68
CA ASN A 592 -26.11 -22.00 -2.56
C ASN A 592 -25.31 -23.20 -3.07
N HIS A 593 -24.08 -23.35 -2.60
CA HIS A 593 -23.21 -24.48 -2.90
C HIS A 593 -23.10 -25.37 -1.66
N LEU A 594 -23.40 -26.67 -1.80
CA LEU A 594 -23.31 -27.64 -0.71
C LEU A 594 -22.00 -28.40 -0.82
N GLU A 595 -21.08 -28.10 0.08
CA GLU A 595 -19.77 -28.76 0.12
C GLU A 595 -19.68 -29.69 1.31
N GLU A 596 -19.19 -30.91 1.06
CA GLU A 596 -19.01 -31.94 2.07
C GLU A 596 -17.53 -32.16 2.39
N HIS A 597 -17.28 -32.70 3.58
CA HIS A 597 -15.96 -33.15 4.01
C HIS A 597 -14.87 -32.06 4.04
N LEU A 598 -15.25 -30.79 4.20
CA LEU A 598 -14.30 -29.70 4.29
C LEU A 598 -13.47 -29.76 5.58
N PRO A 599 -12.18 -29.38 5.53
CA PRO A 599 -11.35 -29.25 6.72
C PRO A 599 -11.73 -28.00 7.53
N ARG A 600 -11.38 -27.96 8.82
CA ARG A 600 -11.59 -26.79 9.70
C ARG A 600 -11.00 -25.50 9.11
N GLN A 601 -9.91 -25.61 8.37
CA GLN A 601 -9.17 -24.51 7.76
C GLN A 601 -9.93 -23.83 6.61
N ALA A 602 -10.92 -24.50 6.00
CA ALA A 602 -11.78 -23.91 4.99
C ALA A 602 -12.76 -22.87 5.57
N ILE A 603 -12.89 -22.81 6.90
CA ILE A 603 -13.88 -22.01 7.60
C ILE A 603 -13.15 -21.01 8.51
N ARG A 604 -13.54 -19.73 8.48
CA ARG A 604 -12.94 -18.66 9.29
C ARG A 604 -14.01 -17.90 10.04
N PHE A 605 -13.68 -17.48 11.25
CA PHE A 605 -14.39 -16.39 11.90
C PHE A 605 -13.96 -15.06 11.29
N VAL A 606 -14.91 -14.14 11.16
CA VAL A 606 -14.66 -12.76 10.76
C VAL A 606 -15.41 -11.86 11.74
N ASP A 607 -14.80 -10.76 12.17
CA ASP A 607 -15.50 -9.78 13.01
C ASP A 607 -16.56 -9.10 12.13
N LYS A 608 -17.78 -8.99 12.65
CA LYS A 608 -18.87 -8.30 11.95
C LYS A 608 -18.52 -6.82 11.80
N PRO A 609 -19.02 -6.15 10.75
CA PRO A 609 -18.82 -4.72 10.58
C PRO A 609 -19.12 -3.93 11.85
N TYR A 610 -18.24 -2.96 12.17
CA TYR A 610 -18.37 -2.09 13.34
C TYR A 610 -18.28 -2.77 14.72
N THR A 611 -17.71 -3.98 14.83
CA THR A 611 -17.64 -4.72 16.11
C THR A 611 -16.24 -5.00 16.65
N SER A 612 -15.21 -4.79 15.85
CA SER A 612 -13.81 -4.97 16.25
C SER A 612 -13.35 -3.88 17.25
N ASP A 613 -12.14 -4.01 17.81
CA ASP A 613 -11.65 -3.08 18.84
C ASP A 613 -11.47 -1.63 18.36
N ILE A 614 -11.31 -1.40 17.05
CA ILE A 614 -11.19 -0.04 16.51
C ILE A 614 -12.50 0.77 16.64
N PHE A 615 -13.62 0.11 16.94
CA PHE A 615 -14.94 0.71 17.12
C PHE A 615 -15.36 0.86 18.58
N LEU A 616 -14.47 0.57 19.54
CA LEU A 616 -14.76 0.84 20.94
C LEU A 616 -15.16 2.32 21.10
N THR A 617 -16.33 2.55 21.70
CA THR A 617 -16.91 3.89 21.87
C THR A 617 -16.03 4.81 22.73
N ASN A 618 -15.14 4.22 23.51
CA ASN A 618 -14.13 4.89 24.30
C ASN A 618 -12.69 4.65 23.81
N ALA A 619 -12.49 4.18 22.58
CA ALA A 619 -11.14 4.16 22.02
C ALA A 619 -10.56 5.57 22.00
N PHE A 620 -9.27 5.70 22.31
CA PHE A 620 -8.60 6.99 22.28
C PHE A 620 -8.48 7.51 20.84
N ARG A 621 -8.93 8.74 20.59
CA ARG A 621 -8.88 9.41 19.28
C ARG A 621 -8.31 10.81 19.44
N HIS A 622 -7.12 11.07 18.89
CA HIS A 622 -6.48 12.39 18.95
C HIS A 622 -5.35 12.50 17.91
N ASP A 623 -5.30 13.59 17.17
CA ASP A 623 -4.17 13.91 16.26
C ASP A 623 -2.90 14.28 17.04
N ILE A 624 -1.74 14.04 16.43
CA ILE A 624 -0.43 14.44 16.98
C ILE A 624 -0.29 15.95 16.83
N ARG A 625 0.09 16.69 17.88
CA ARG A 625 0.17 18.15 17.77
C ARG A 625 1.41 18.60 17.00
N ILE A 626 1.18 19.47 16.02
CA ILE A 626 2.21 20.27 15.39
C ILE A 626 2.58 21.40 16.36
N PRO A 627 3.87 21.64 16.65
CA PRO A 627 4.29 22.75 17.49
C PRO A 627 3.81 24.11 16.94
N ASN A 628 3.41 25.00 17.86
CA ASN A 628 2.83 26.31 17.52
C ASN A 628 3.75 27.14 16.60
N GLU A 629 5.05 27.11 16.87
CA GLU A 629 6.09 27.81 16.13
C GLU A 629 6.30 27.28 14.71
N MET A 630 5.90 26.04 14.43
CA MET A 630 5.99 25.45 13.09
C MET A 630 4.72 25.70 12.26
N PHE A 631 3.58 25.93 12.91
CA PHE A 631 2.28 25.89 12.25
C PHE A 631 1.97 27.21 11.50
N PRO A 632 1.78 27.18 10.16
CA PRO A 632 1.58 28.38 9.36
C PRO A 632 0.35 29.20 9.75
N GLN A 633 0.50 30.52 9.75
CA GLN A 633 -0.59 31.44 10.07
C GLN A 633 -1.75 31.34 9.08
N ALA A 634 -1.47 31.07 7.80
CA ALA A 634 -2.47 30.94 6.74
C ALA A 634 -3.48 29.80 6.97
N TRP A 635 -3.14 28.84 7.85
CA TRP A 635 -3.96 27.65 8.10
C TRP A 635 -4.75 27.72 9.41
N ARG A 636 -4.60 28.78 10.21
CA ARG A 636 -5.30 28.96 11.49
C ARG A 636 -6.73 29.47 11.25
N ASN A 637 -7.64 28.56 10.90
CA ASN A 637 -9.04 28.87 10.58
C ASN A 637 -10.03 28.58 11.72
N ALA A 638 -9.65 27.84 12.76
CA ALA A 638 -10.58 27.44 13.82
C ALA A 638 -10.87 28.57 14.85
N ILE A 639 -10.07 29.65 14.85
CA ILE A 639 -10.29 30.80 15.77
C ILE A 639 -11.49 31.68 15.34
N GLN A 640 -12.11 31.48 14.17
CA GLN A 640 -13.20 32.36 13.71
C GLN A 640 -14.63 31.91 14.06
N THR A 641 -14.84 30.78 14.73
CA THR A 641 -16.20 30.25 15.00
C THR A 641 -16.80 30.53 16.38
N GLU A 642 -16.16 31.35 17.23
CA GLU A 642 -16.75 31.85 18.49
C GLU A 642 -16.72 33.39 18.60
N ARG A 643 -17.32 34.09 17.64
CA ARG A 643 -17.76 35.49 17.80
C ARG A 643 -19.19 35.70 17.35
#